data_AF-A0A7I8VBX9-F1
#
_entry.id   AF-A0A7I8VBX9-F1
#
_cell.length_a   1.000
_cell.length_b   1.000
_cell.length_c   1.000
_cell.angle_alpha   90.00
_cell.angle_beta   90.00
_cell.angle_gamma   90.00
#
_symmetry.space_group_name_H-M   'P 1'
#
loop_
_entity.id
_entity.type
_entity.pdbx_description
1 polymer ?
#
loop_
_entity_poly.entity_id
_entity_poly.type
_entity_poly.pdbx_seq_one_letter_code
_entity_poly.pdbx_strand_id
1 'polypeptide(L)'
;MEINDEITIESSKLLNEYEESTSNDDIYCAYQSKNLIESKKHPGDIVEASSLSAVSLPEPSYPISEWLKSNCPCFEQLSDLQIDGILYACQRHQLFLPNNTRAGFFLGDGAGVGKGRQIAGVIIDNYVRGRKKHVWFSVSSDLVVDARRDISDLGCTIKVINGCQELDSKTKALGLSSDYKEGVLFSTYAILSCPSRIRQIIDWCGGSEFEGCLGNEDASTKVASAVLHLQRTLSKARILYCSATGASDIKNIAFMERLGLWGDGTPFKSFNNILSNFNKGGLAMAEMLAMYMKAVGTYVCRSLSFKNAQFETKKIELTPKQEKTYNAAVKREIFVSLSTAVRRTKCSSKTINASFWSAHQRFFKQMCMAIKLPIVLEETKKALVSDSCVVIGLQSTGEAGLQASLKKNEKINDFISVCRHIVLQFITNHFPTTIENANMSSVKVEDEWCTQAKEKLCDYASKIELPNGCLDELINTLGGKDIVAEMTGRRYGLYKIKEKVHCISRYSDNDSLETTNVSERDKFMRGEKLIAVISDAASTGISLHADNRVLNKRRRIHVTWELPWSAEKAVQQLGRSLRSNQTSAPIYLLPVTNLSGEMRFASTVCKRLQHLGALTRGDRRAASEGAFAEFNFDNEFGKQALQTMYTAICRNSLPQGLAVQDLCKSYSDMTAMNKSLKECLFFVDLISEETAINVKENQNRDVSKFFNRILGLPVKKQKEIFEYFTSCMEYGIKKAKEEGRYAAGFLDITASSIAISDGPRRIFDHLLNIKIEHISLEIDRGMSWDSALNRLKLTSNTGDEGFFISKRDIYGRKRIVLATLKNSGDNIVIISRPSTGASKSEERLNDFQKRYKRLNKLSEAKEYWEEEHNRSASECIHGASCRLISCTIGKRKYQIDLLCGEILPILNQLENLVAQASSILSRAERTVRAVKVQLESGERIIGVRFPAHLLRTASEKLTYNGAGLQEETVMTVKDALLKKAFMKPPSIKDYFKSNSKKRRSTDTQPSVDKKQKKLSKCPVCNVSFDDSVKWTTQSMNDHMDNCVL
;
A
#
# COMPACT_ATOMS: atom_id res chain seq x y z
N MET A 1 -10.79 -51.77 12.79
CA MET A 1 -11.10 -50.37 12.42
C MET A 1 -9.85 -49.51 12.43
N GLU A 2 -9.02 -49.55 13.48
CA GLU A 2 -7.75 -48.77 13.59
C GLU A 2 -6.76 -48.93 12.41
N ILE A 3 -6.74 -50.09 11.75
CA ILE A 3 -5.83 -50.40 10.62
C ILE A 3 -6.12 -49.52 9.39
N ASN A 4 -7.38 -49.17 9.13
CA ASN A 4 -7.75 -48.28 8.03
C ASN A 4 -7.48 -46.80 8.37
N ASP A 5 -7.53 -46.45 9.66
CA ASP A 5 -7.35 -45.06 10.10
C ASP A 5 -5.89 -44.60 9.94
N GLU A 6 -4.89 -45.42 10.31
CA GLU A 6 -3.46 -45.04 10.16
C GLU A 6 -3.02 -44.85 8.70
N ILE A 7 -3.45 -45.75 7.80
CA ILE A 7 -3.14 -45.66 6.36
C ILE A 7 -3.85 -44.45 5.73
N THR A 8 -5.07 -44.15 6.17
CA THR A 8 -5.82 -42.94 5.76
C THR A 8 -5.19 -41.67 6.31
N ILE A 9 -4.61 -41.70 7.52
CA ILE A 9 -3.88 -40.57 8.12
C ILE A 9 -2.62 -40.22 7.31
N GLU A 10 -1.86 -41.19 6.83
CA GLU A 10 -0.63 -40.91 6.07
C GLU A 10 -0.92 -40.37 4.66
N SER A 11 -1.93 -40.95 3.98
CA SER A 11 -2.41 -40.43 2.69
C SER A 11 -3.06 -39.05 2.82
N SER A 12 -3.79 -38.77 3.91
CA SER A 12 -4.34 -37.43 4.17
C SER A 12 -3.25 -36.41 4.53
N LYS A 13 -2.21 -36.80 5.29
CA LYS A 13 -1.03 -35.96 5.51
C LYS A 13 -0.34 -35.60 4.18
N LEU A 14 -0.11 -36.56 3.29
CA LEU A 14 0.50 -36.31 1.98
C LEU A 14 -0.40 -35.48 1.05
N LEU A 15 -1.72 -35.63 1.15
CA LEU A 15 -2.70 -34.79 0.47
C LEU A 15 -2.69 -33.35 0.98
N ASN A 16 -2.49 -33.14 2.29
CA ASN A 16 -2.38 -31.81 2.89
C ASN A 16 -0.98 -31.19 2.67
N GLU A 17 0.06 -32.01 2.49
CA GLU A 17 1.40 -31.56 2.09
C GLU A 17 1.48 -31.03 0.64
N TYR A 18 0.40 -31.18 -0.16
CA TYR A 18 0.22 -30.40 -1.40
C TYR A 18 0.11 -28.91 -1.17
N GLU A 19 -0.09 -28.47 0.08
CA GLU A 19 -0.23 -27.06 0.38
C GLU A 19 1.12 -26.36 0.18
N GLU A 20 1.26 -25.88 -1.06
CA GLU A 20 2.22 -24.94 -1.62
C GLU A 20 2.61 -23.91 -0.55
N SER A 21 3.90 -23.71 -0.36
CA SER A 21 4.40 -22.83 0.70
C SER A 21 4.16 -21.37 0.33
N THR A 22 3.92 -20.54 1.31
CA THR A 22 4.23 -19.11 1.19
C THR A 22 5.62 -18.96 1.79
N SER A 23 6.65 -19.34 1.03
CA SER A 23 8.03 -19.00 1.41
C SER A 23 8.16 -17.48 1.27
N ASN A 24 8.47 -16.77 2.35
CA ASN A 24 8.70 -15.31 2.34
C ASN A 24 10.00 -14.89 1.59
N ASP A 25 10.47 -15.69 0.63
CA ASP A 25 11.70 -15.42 -0.12
C ASP A 25 11.49 -14.28 -1.12
N ASP A 26 12.28 -13.22 -0.90
CA ASP A 26 12.39 -11.95 -1.64
C ASP A 26 11.08 -11.42 -2.23
N ILE A 27 10.24 -10.88 -1.35
CA ILE A 27 9.06 -10.06 -1.68
C ILE A 27 9.44 -8.92 -2.66
N TYR A 28 10.68 -8.43 -2.58
CA TYR A 28 11.24 -7.39 -3.43
C TYR A 28 12.53 -7.85 -4.13
N CYS A 29 12.73 -7.40 -5.36
CA CYS A 29 13.95 -7.61 -6.14
C CYS A 29 14.68 -6.28 -6.32
N ALA A 30 16.01 -6.34 -6.40
CA ALA A 30 16.80 -5.18 -6.81
C ALA A 30 16.38 -4.75 -8.21
N TYR A 31 16.03 -3.48 -8.37
CA TYR A 31 15.66 -2.94 -9.67
C TYR A 31 16.92 -2.70 -10.50
N GLN A 32 16.90 -3.17 -11.75
CA GLN A 32 17.93 -2.85 -12.74
C GLN A 32 17.25 -2.19 -13.92
N SER A 33 17.71 -0.99 -14.27
CA SER A 33 17.29 -0.34 -15.51
C SER A 33 17.74 -1.21 -16.69
N LYS A 34 16.81 -1.51 -17.59
CA LYS A 34 17.12 -2.20 -18.86
C LYS A 34 17.37 -1.20 -19.99
N ASN A 35 17.44 0.10 -19.69
CA ASN A 35 17.63 1.12 -20.71
C ASN A 35 19.06 1.14 -21.26
N LEU A 36 19.15 1.33 -22.57
CA LEU A 36 20.40 1.32 -23.37
C LEU A 36 21.20 2.64 -23.27
N ILE A 37 20.83 3.55 -22.35
CA ILE A 37 21.43 4.88 -22.24
C ILE A 37 22.41 4.88 -21.06
N GLU A 38 23.70 5.01 -21.37
CA GLU A 38 24.74 5.21 -20.35
C GLU A 38 24.39 6.42 -19.47
N SER A 39 24.11 6.15 -18.20
CA SER A 39 23.68 7.14 -17.22
C SER A 39 24.17 6.75 -15.83
N LYS A 40 24.13 7.71 -14.90
CA LYS A 40 24.61 7.47 -13.54
C LYS A 40 23.64 6.53 -12.81
N LYS A 41 24.19 5.54 -12.11
CA LYS A 41 23.40 4.66 -11.24
C LYS A 41 22.72 5.48 -10.14
N HIS A 42 21.48 5.14 -9.81
CA HIS A 42 20.77 5.79 -8.71
C HIS A 42 21.55 5.67 -7.37
N PRO A 43 21.67 6.75 -6.57
CA PRO A 43 22.51 6.78 -5.37
C PRO A 43 21.97 5.98 -4.19
N GLY A 44 20.71 5.53 -4.23
CA GLY A 44 20.12 4.66 -3.22
C GLY A 44 19.82 3.27 -3.80
N ASP A 45 19.85 2.25 -2.94
CA ASP A 45 19.44 0.89 -3.29
C ASP A 45 17.94 0.87 -3.61
N ILE A 46 17.61 0.64 -4.88
CA ILE A 46 16.21 0.59 -5.34
C ILE A 46 15.76 -0.85 -5.50
N VAL A 47 14.54 -1.10 -5.05
CA VAL A 47 13.84 -2.36 -5.22
C VAL A 47 12.48 -2.15 -5.88
N GLU A 48 11.99 -3.18 -6.54
CA GLU A 48 10.59 -3.29 -6.95
C GLU A 48 9.99 -4.59 -6.40
N ALA A 49 8.66 -4.68 -6.37
CA ALA A 49 8.01 -5.92 -5.96
C ALA A 49 8.44 -7.07 -6.89
N SER A 50 8.65 -8.26 -6.33
CA SER A 50 9.06 -9.44 -7.10
C SER A 50 8.05 -9.81 -8.20
N SER A 51 6.77 -9.51 -7.96
CA SER A 51 5.71 -9.62 -8.96
C SER A 51 5.89 -8.68 -10.14
N LEU A 52 6.28 -7.44 -9.87
CA LEU A 52 6.60 -6.47 -10.92
C LEU A 52 7.89 -6.82 -11.65
N SER A 53 8.93 -7.33 -10.98
CA SER A 53 10.19 -7.68 -11.65
C SER A 53 10.07 -8.82 -12.66
N ALA A 54 9.09 -9.71 -12.49
CA ALA A 54 8.79 -10.78 -13.45
C ALA A 54 8.23 -10.24 -14.77
N VAL A 55 7.76 -8.98 -14.80
CA VAL A 55 7.20 -8.34 -15.98
C VAL A 55 8.15 -7.29 -16.51
N SER A 56 8.49 -7.37 -17.79
CA SER A 56 9.28 -6.33 -18.46
C SER A 56 8.39 -5.18 -18.93
N LEU A 57 8.94 -3.97 -18.90
CA LEU A 57 8.32 -2.80 -19.53
C LEU A 57 8.36 -2.96 -21.06
N PRO A 58 7.48 -2.28 -21.81
CA PRO A 58 7.49 -2.34 -23.27
C PRO A 58 8.80 -1.77 -23.83
N GLU A 59 9.09 -2.09 -25.09
CA GLU A 59 10.28 -1.57 -25.75
C GLU A 59 10.25 -0.03 -25.82
N PRO A 60 11.39 0.63 -25.51
CA PRO A 60 11.48 2.08 -25.55
C PRO A 60 11.55 2.57 -27.00
N SER A 61 10.61 3.42 -27.39
CA SER A 61 10.52 4.04 -28.73
C SER A 61 10.60 5.58 -28.70
N TYR A 62 10.48 6.20 -27.53
CA TYR A 62 10.53 7.65 -27.40
C TYR A 62 12.00 8.17 -27.48
N PRO A 63 12.28 9.23 -28.27
CA PRO A 63 13.65 9.69 -28.56
C PRO A 63 14.20 10.56 -27.43
N ILE A 64 14.26 10.02 -26.21
CA ILE A 64 14.82 10.74 -25.06
C ILE A 64 16.33 10.99 -25.23
N SER A 65 17.00 10.20 -26.06
CA SER A 65 18.42 10.37 -26.36
C SER A 65 18.73 11.61 -27.20
N GLU A 66 17.75 12.23 -27.84
CA GLU A 66 17.96 13.53 -28.48
C GLU A 66 18.11 14.65 -27.44
N TRP A 67 17.46 14.50 -26.29
CA TRP A 67 17.62 15.39 -25.14
C TRP A 67 19.03 15.26 -24.53
N LEU A 68 19.63 14.06 -24.50
CA LEU A 68 21.04 13.85 -24.13
C LEU A 68 22.00 14.70 -24.96
N LYS A 69 21.82 14.67 -26.29
CA LYS A 69 22.73 15.29 -27.26
C LYS A 69 22.64 16.82 -27.26
N SER A 70 21.73 17.41 -26.48
CA SER A 70 21.49 18.86 -26.43
C SER A 70 22.42 19.64 -25.48
N ASN A 71 23.41 18.98 -24.84
CA ASN A 71 24.28 19.55 -23.79
C ASN A 71 23.47 20.19 -22.64
N CYS A 72 22.32 19.61 -22.28
CA CYS A 72 21.53 20.06 -21.15
C CYS A 72 22.16 19.56 -19.83
N PRO A 73 22.51 20.44 -18.87
CA PRO A 73 23.05 20.05 -17.56
C PRO A 73 22.10 19.13 -16.78
N CYS A 74 20.82 19.17 -17.11
CA CYS A 74 19.74 18.41 -16.48
C CYS A 74 19.93 16.89 -16.51
N PHE A 75 20.48 16.35 -17.60
CA PHE A 75 20.55 14.90 -17.77
C PHE A 75 21.65 14.27 -16.92
N GLU A 76 22.80 14.93 -16.79
CA GLU A 76 23.91 14.45 -15.96
C GLU A 76 23.56 14.37 -14.45
N GLN A 77 22.44 14.97 -14.05
CA GLN A 77 21.93 15.01 -12.68
C GLN A 77 20.85 13.96 -12.40
N LEU A 78 20.30 13.33 -13.45
CA LEU A 78 19.31 12.26 -13.34
C LEU A 78 20.00 10.90 -13.29
N SER A 79 19.43 9.99 -12.52
CA SER A 79 19.87 8.60 -12.53
C SER A 79 19.20 7.80 -13.66
N ASP A 80 19.81 6.69 -14.04
CA ASP A 80 19.27 5.63 -14.89
C ASP A 80 17.76 5.39 -14.68
N LEU A 81 17.38 5.05 -13.45
CA LEU A 81 16.01 4.82 -13.02
C LEU A 81 15.08 6.02 -13.24
N GLN A 82 15.54 7.24 -12.96
CA GLN A 82 14.72 8.44 -13.12
C GLN A 82 14.46 8.70 -14.60
N ILE A 83 15.44 8.42 -15.46
CA ILE A 83 15.32 8.48 -16.92
C ILE A 83 14.28 7.47 -17.40
N ASP A 84 14.27 6.23 -16.88
CA ASP A 84 13.25 5.23 -17.22
C ASP A 84 11.83 5.78 -16.99
N GLY A 85 11.59 6.38 -15.82
CA GLY A 85 10.27 6.92 -15.48
C GLY A 85 9.85 8.06 -16.41
N ILE A 86 10.78 8.95 -16.77
CA ILE A 86 10.54 10.05 -17.72
C ILE A 86 10.26 9.48 -19.12
N LEU A 87 11.07 8.51 -19.56
CA LEU A 87 10.97 7.88 -20.88
C LEU A 87 9.60 7.23 -21.09
N TYR A 88 9.19 6.36 -20.17
CA TYR A 88 7.92 5.66 -20.27
C TYR A 88 6.72 6.60 -20.11
N ALA A 89 6.83 7.63 -19.27
CA ALA A 89 5.80 8.68 -19.21
C ALA A 89 5.64 9.41 -20.55
N CYS A 90 6.74 9.87 -21.15
CA CYS A 90 6.71 10.59 -22.41
C CYS A 90 6.28 9.71 -23.60
N GLN A 91 6.66 8.42 -23.59
CA GLN A 91 6.19 7.42 -24.54
C GLN A 91 4.68 7.24 -24.44
N ARG A 92 4.15 7.04 -23.22
CA ARG A 92 2.72 6.85 -23.00
C ARG A 92 1.91 8.08 -23.39
N HIS A 93 2.45 9.28 -23.14
CA HIS A 93 1.84 10.55 -23.54
C HIS A 93 1.68 10.74 -25.06
N GLN A 94 2.31 9.92 -25.90
CA GLN A 94 2.08 9.98 -27.35
C GLN A 94 0.74 9.36 -27.76
N LEU A 95 0.17 8.47 -26.95
CA LEU A 95 -1.02 7.71 -27.29
C LEU A 95 -2.31 8.47 -26.94
N PHE A 96 -3.35 8.23 -27.73
CA PHE A 96 -4.73 8.63 -27.44
C PHE A 96 -5.57 7.39 -27.13
N LEU A 97 -6.43 7.51 -26.13
CA LEU A 97 -7.42 6.50 -25.77
C LEU A 97 -8.62 6.57 -26.75
N PRO A 98 -9.45 5.52 -26.82
CA PRO A 98 -10.63 5.47 -27.70
C PRO A 98 -11.58 6.67 -27.59
N ASN A 99 -11.73 7.21 -26.38
CA ASN A 99 -12.51 8.41 -26.11
C ASN A 99 -11.86 9.74 -26.58
N ASN A 100 -10.87 9.67 -27.48
CA ASN A 100 -10.09 10.80 -28.00
C ASN A 100 -9.35 11.64 -26.95
N THR A 101 -9.11 11.08 -25.77
CA THR A 101 -8.32 11.74 -24.74
C THR A 101 -6.89 11.22 -24.70
N ARG A 102 -5.92 12.09 -24.39
CA ARG A 102 -4.51 11.69 -24.32
C ARG A 102 -4.26 10.74 -23.15
N ALA A 103 -3.55 9.63 -23.39
CA ALA A 103 -3.23 8.67 -22.34
C ALA A 103 -2.34 9.28 -21.25
N GLY A 104 -2.58 8.86 -20.01
CA GLY A 104 -1.81 9.23 -18.83
C GLY A 104 -0.84 8.13 -18.41
N PHE A 105 0.08 8.49 -17.53
CA PHE A 105 1.06 7.58 -16.95
C PHE A 105 1.03 7.67 -15.42
N PHE A 106 1.20 6.52 -14.75
CA PHE A 106 1.22 6.44 -13.29
C PHE A 106 2.64 6.15 -12.78
N LEU A 107 3.24 7.17 -12.17
CA LEU A 107 4.48 7.08 -11.43
C LEU A 107 4.21 6.69 -9.96
N GLY A 108 4.30 5.40 -9.69
CA GLY A 108 4.07 4.75 -8.40
C GLY A 108 5.28 4.73 -7.46
N ASP A 109 6.38 5.40 -7.79
CA ASP A 109 7.61 5.32 -7.01
C ASP A 109 7.43 5.73 -5.54
N GLY A 110 8.14 5.06 -4.63
CA GLY A 110 8.18 5.33 -3.20
C GLY A 110 8.79 6.68 -2.84
N ALA A 111 8.71 7.05 -1.56
CA ALA A 111 9.42 8.23 -1.06
C ALA A 111 10.94 8.06 -1.22
N GLY A 112 11.64 9.14 -1.55
CA GLY A 112 13.11 9.15 -1.67
C GLY A 112 13.70 8.59 -2.98
N VAL A 113 12.87 8.06 -3.89
CA VAL A 113 13.29 7.61 -5.23
C VAL A 113 13.50 8.78 -6.22
N GLY A 114 12.96 9.96 -5.89
CA GLY A 114 13.13 11.18 -6.69
C GLY A 114 11.96 11.49 -7.63
N LYS A 115 10.71 11.22 -7.20
CA LYS A 115 9.49 11.56 -7.97
C LYS A 115 9.45 13.01 -8.43
N GLY A 116 9.75 13.98 -7.57
CA GLY A 116 9.74 15.40 -7.94
C GLY A 116 10.74 15.74 -9.05
N ARG A 117 11.94 15.12 -9.04
CA ARG A 117 12.91 15.21 -10.14
C ARG A 117 12.39 14.57 -11.43
N GLN A 118 11.65 13.48 -11.36
CA GLN A 118 11.02 12.85 -12.53
C GLN A 118 9.89 13.73 -13.10
N ILE A 119 9.04 14.32 -12.25
CA ILE A 119 8.03 15.31 -12.68
C ILE A 119 8.71 16.49 -13.36
N ALA A 120 9.75 17.06 -12.75
CA ALA A 120 10.54 18.13 -13.32
C ALA A 120 11.16 17.73 -14.66
N GLY A 121 11.69 16.52 -14.79
CA GLY A 121 12.25 15.98 -16.03
C GLY A 121 11.22 15.88 -17.16
N VAL A 122 10.01 15.38 -16.87
CA VAL A 122 8.90 15.34 -17.85
C VAL A 122 8.49 16.77 -18.27
N ILE A 123 8.41 17.70 -17.31
CA ILE A 123 8.12 19.11 -17.59
C ILE A 123 9.20 19.72 -18.48
N ILE A 124 10.48 19.52 -18.15
CA ILE A 124 11.62 20.07 -18.89
C ILE A 124 11.65 19.53 -20.32
N ASP A 125 11.48 18.23 -20.55
CA ASP A 125 11.42 17.64 -21.90
C ASP A 125 10.30 18.28 -22.74
N ASN A 126 9.10 18.42 -22.17
CA ASN A 126 7.99 19.08 -22.85
C ASN A 126 8.25 20.58 -23.10
N TYR A 127 8.89 21.25 -22.14
CA TYR A 127 9.24 22.67 -22.23
C TYR A 127 10.23 22.93 -23.36
N VAL A 128 11.30 22.12 -23.48
CA VAL A 128 12.28 22.26 -24.57
C VAL A 128 11.69 21.91 -25.94
N ARG A 129 10.70 21.02 -26.00
CA ARG A 129 9.93 20.70 -27.23
C ARG A 129 8.81 21.71 -27.55
N GLY A 130 8.84 22.88 -26.91
CA GLY A 130 8.00 24.03 -27.25
C GLY A 130 6.66 24.12 -26.50
N ARG A 131 6.36 23.19 -25.58
CA ARG A 131 5.14 23.23 -24.76
C ARG A 131 5.45 23.99 -23.49
N LYS A 132 5.18 25.31 -23.45
CA LYS A 132 5.72 26.21 -22.42
C LYS A 132 4.89 26.37 -21.14
N LYS A 133 3.71 25.77 -21.07
CA LYS A 133 2.79 25.87 -19.93
C LYS A 133 2.58 24.51 -19.29
N HIS A 134 2.68 24.42 -17.97
CA HIS A 134 2.48 23.19 -17.19
C HIS A 134 1.78 23.52 -15.88
N VAL A 135 1.10 22.53 -15.29
CA VAL A 135 0.50 22.67 -13.96
C VAL A 135 0.97 21.52 -13.07
N TRP A 136 1.35 21.86 -11.84
CA TRP A 136 1.79 20.90 -10.82
C TRP A 136 0.86 21.02 -9.61
N PHE A 137 0.06 19.98 -9.38
CA PHE A 137 -0.82 19.86 -8.23
C PHE A 137 -0.15 19.07 -7.11
N SER A 138 -0.24 19.61 -5.89
CA SER A 138 0.25 18.94 -4.69
C SER A 138 -0.69 19.12 -3.49
N VAL A 139 -0.40 18.41 -2.41
CA VAL A 139 -1.21 18.39 -1.19
C VAL A 139 -1.06 19.65 -0.34
N SER A 140 0.10 20.30 -0.36
CA SER A 140 0.41 21.51 0.41
C SER A 140 1.07 22.57 -0.48
N SER A 141 0.86 23.85 -0.14
CA SER A 141 1.58 24.97 -0.74
C SER A 141 3.08 24.95 -0.42
N ASP A 142 3.49 24.31 0.68
CA ASP A 142 4.90 24.24 1.12
C ASP A 142 5.80 23.55 0.10
N LEU A 143 5.23 22.61 -0.64
CA LEU A 143 5.92 21.81 -1.65
C LEU A 143 6.30 22.63 -2.89
N VAL A 144 5.89 23.90 -2.98
CA VAL A 144 6.37 24.82 -4.04
C VAL A 144 7.88 25.02 -3.96
N VAL A 145 8.47 24.99 -2.76
CA VAL A 145 9.92 25.11 -2.56
C VAL A 145 10.62 23.86 -3.07
N ASP A 146 10.05 22.68 -2.82
CA ASP A 146 10.55 21.41 -3.36
C ASP A 146 10.44 21.37 -4.89
N ALA A 147 9.33 21.82 -5.48
CA ALA A 147 9.17 21.90 -6.94
C ALA A 147 10.21 22.83 -7.59
N ARG A 148 10.48 23.99 -6.98
CA ARG A 148 11.54 24.92 -7.41
C ARG A 148 12.92 24.29 -7.30
N ARG A 149 13.22 23.65 -6.16
CA ARG A 149 14.48 22.93 -5.95
C ARG A 149 14.65 21.85 -7.00
N ASP A 150 13.64 21.02 -7.25
CA ASP A 150 13.75 19.88 -8.15
C ASP A 150 13.97 20.30 -9.61
N ILE A 151 13.42 21.44 -10.05
CA ILE A 151 13.74 22.05 -11.36
C ILE A 151 15.17 22.63 -11.37
N SER A 152 15.57 23.31 -10.30
CA SER A 152 16.91 23.91 -10.18
C SER A 152 18.03 22.88 -10.05
N ASP A 153 17.78 21.77 -9.37
CA ASP A 153 18.71 20.63 -9.22
C ASP A 153 19.04 20.00 -10.57
N LEU A 154 18.14 20.15 -11.55
CA LEU A 154 18.35 19.76 -12.95
C LEU A 154 18.96 20.91 -13.78
N GLY A 155 19.51 21.95 -13.15
CA GLY A 155 20.17 23.06 -13.84
C GLY A 155 19.26 23.91 -14.71
N CYS A 156 17.94 23.90 -14.43
CA CYS A 156 16.93 24.66 -15.19
C CYS A 156 16.33 25.78 -14.34
N THR A 157 15.94 26.89 -14.97
CA THR A 157 15.40 28.09 -14.29
C THR A 157 13.95 28.38 -14.70
N ILE A 158 13.16 27.34 -15.00
CA ILE A 158 11.75 27.49 -15.36
C ILE A 158 10.99 28.13 -14.18
N LYS A 159 10.24 29.19 -14.44
CA LYS A 159 9.45 29.90 -13.43
C LYS A 159 8.39 28.97 -12.82
N VAL A 160 8.39 28.88 -11.48
CA VAL A 160 7.33 28.22 -10.71
C VAL A 160 6.45 29.28 -10.04
N ILE A 161 5.24 29.44 -10.58
CA ILE A 161 4.21 30.38 -10.14
C ILE A 161 3.46 29.76 -8.97
N ASN A 162 3.42 30.44 -7.82
CA ASN A 162 2.83 29.94 -6.59
C ASN A 162 1.33 30.23 -6.52
N GLY A 163 0.54 29.41 -7.19
CA GLY A 163 -0.91 29.42 -7.12
C GLY A 163 -1.58 30.53 -7.92
N CYS A 164 -2.91 30.48 -7.90
CA CYS A 164 -3.74 31.49 -8.57
C CYS A 164 -3.67 32.86 -7.88
N GLN A 165 -3.34 32.92 -6.58
CA GLN A 165 -3.17 34.22 -5.91
C GLN A 165 -1.98 35.01 -6.46
N GLU A 166 -0.87 34.33 -6.80
CA GLU A 166 0.25 35.02 -7.44
C GLU A 166 -0.16 35.53 -8.83
N LEU A 167 -0.91 34.74 -9.60
CA LEU A 167 -1.48 35.20 -10.88
C LEU A 167 -2.36 36.44 -10.71
N ASP A 168 -3.28 36.44 -9.75
CA ASP A 168 -4.15 37.59 -9.47
C ASP A 168 -3.31 38.83 -9.16
N SER A 169 -2.34 38.71 -8.25
CA SER A 169 -1.48 39.82 -7.81
C SER A 169 -0.62 40.42 -8.93
N LYS A 170 -0.34 39.63 -9.98
CA LYS A 170 0.51 40.02 -11.11
C LYS A 170 -0.29 40.37 -12.35
N THR A 171 -1.61 40.19 -12.32
CA THR A 171 -2.50 40.60 -13.40
C THR A 171 -2.74 42.11 -13.30
N LYS A 172 -2.23 42.86 -14.28
CA LYS A 172 -2.42 44.32 -14.39
C LYS A 172 -3.53 44.63 -15.40
N ALA A 173 -3.86 45.92 -15.58
CA ALA A 173 -4.88 46.36 -16.55
C ALA A 173 -4.66 45.87 -18.01
N LEU A 174 -3.41 45.59 -18.39
CA LEU A 174 -3.03 45.07 -19.71
C LEU A 174 -2.86 43.53 -19.74
N GLY A 175 -3.29 42.84 -18.68
CA GLY A 175 -3.15 41.38 -18.51
C GLY A 175 -1.89 40.97 -17.73
N LEU A 176 -1.55 39.68 -17.82
CA LEU A 176 -0.38 39.08 -17.17
C LEU A 176 0.94 39.54 -17.81
N SER A 177 1.96 39.78 -16.98
CA SER A 177 3.34 39.99 -17.43
C SER A 177 3.85 38.77 -18.24
N SER A 178 4.78 38.99 -19.17
CA SER A 178 5.41 37.92 -19.97
C SER A 178 5.90 36.75 -19.12
N ASP A 179 6.46 37.04 -17.95
CA ASP A 179 7.08 36.06 -17.05
C ASP A 179 6.07 35.15 -16.35
N TYR A 180 4.77 35.47 -16.46
CA TYR A 180 3.66 34.72 -15.87
C TYR A 180 2.74 34.10 -16.93
N LYS A 181 3.05 34.29 -18.23
CA LYS A 181 2.34 33.63 -19.33
C LYS A 181 2.85 32.21 -19.60
N GLU A 182 4.03 31.86 -19.12
CA GLU A 182 4.69 30.57 -19.34
C GLU A 182 5.35 30.08 -18.05
N GLY A 183 5.63 28.78 -17.97
CA GLY A 183 6.26 28.13 -16.82
C GLY A 183 5.41 27.04 -16.20
N VAL A 184 5.57 26.86 -14.89
CA VAL A 184 4.85 25.86 -14.09
C VAL A 184 3.93 26.59 -13.11
N LEU A 185 2.61 26.41 -13.27
CA LEU A 185 1.64 26.84 -12.27
C LEU A 185 1.57 25.78 -11.16
N PHE A 186 2.11 26.09 -10.00
CA PHE A 186 2.02 25.23 -8.81
C PHE A 186 0.71 25.54 -8.08
N SER A 187 -0.10 24.51 -7.76
CA SER A 187 -1.39 24.71 -7.09
C SER A 187 -1.67 23.55 -6.12
N THR A 188 -2.57 23.78 -5.16
CA THR A 188 -3.01 22.74 -4.24
C THR A 188 -4.37 22.17 -4.63
N TYR A 189 -4.68 20.95 -4.18
CA TYR A 189 -6.00 20.35 -4.40
C TYR A 189 -7.14 21.07 -3.68
N ALA A 190 -6.86 21.73 -2.57
CA ALA A 190 -7.87 22.50 -1.85
C ALA A 190 -8.46 23.61 -2.74
N ILE A 191 -7.62 24.23 -3.58
CA ILE A 191 -8.02 25.28 -4.52
C ILE A 191 -8.99 24.74 -5.59
N LEU A 192 -8.87 23.47 -5.98
CA LEU A 192 -9.77 22.82 -6.95
C LEU A 192 -11.20 22.67 -6.43
N SER A 193 -11.46 22.87 -5.14
CA SER A 193 -12.85 22.89 -4.64
C SER A 193 -13.61 24.16 -5.04
N CYS A 194 -12.91 25.18 -5.58
CA CYS A 194 -13.50 26.45 -6.00
C CYS A 194 -13.65 26.49 -7.54
N PRO A 195 -14.88 26.48 -8.10
CA PRO A 195 -15.09 26.44 -9.54
C PRO A 195 -14.47 27.62 -10.31
N SER A 196 -14.43 28.82 -9.73
CA SER A 196 -13.79 29.98 -10.35
C SER A 196 -12.28 29.80 -10.49
N ARG A 197 -11.63 29.16 -9.52
CA ARG A 197 -10.20 28.84 -9.57
C ARG A 197 -9.89 27.76 -10.60
N ILE A 198 -10.76 26.76 -10.78
CA ILE A 198 -10.61 25.79 -11.88
C ILE A 198 -10.66 26.51 -13.24
N ARG A 199 -11.64 27.40 -13.46
CA ARG A 199 -11.75 28.17 -14.71
C ARG A 199 -10.49 28.99 -14.97
N GLN A 200 -9.98 29.69 -13.95
CA GLN A 200 -8.74 30.46 -14.06
C GLN A 200 -7.54 29.60 -14.50
N ILE A 201 -7.41 28.38 -13.97
CA ILE A 201 -6.36 27.44 -14.38
C ILE A 201 -6.55 27.03 -15.85
N ILE A 202 -7.77 26.71 -16.26
CA ILE A 202 -8.10 26.33 -17.66
C ILE A 202 -7.80 27.47 -18.62
N ASP A 203 -8.17 28.70 -18.25
CA ASP A 203 -7.93 29.91 -19.05
C ASP A 203 -6.43 30.19 -19.18
N TRP A 204 -5.67 30.05 -18.09
CA TRP A 204 -4.20 30.16 -18.13
C TRP A 204 -3.57 29.08 -19.02
N CYS A 205 -4.07 27.85 -18.98
CA CYS A 205 -3.64 26.76 -19.86
C CYS A 205 -3.95 27.03 -21.34
N GLY A 206 -4.93 27.88 -21.65
CA GLY A 206 -5.37 28.17 -23.01
C GLY A 206 -6.45 27.21 -23.53
N GLY A 207 -7.24 26.61 -22.64
CA GLY A 207 -8.40 25.77 -22.99
C GLY A 207 -8.06 24.35 -23.45
N SER A 208 -8.95 23.75 -24.24
CA SER A 208 -8.91 22.33 -24.64
C SER A 208 -7.71 21.93 -25.50
N GLU A 209 -7.06 22.90 -26.15
CA GLU A 209 -5.85 22.70 -26.95
C GLU A 209 -4.57 22.59 -26.11
N PHE A 210 -4.69 22.69 -24.78
CA PHE A 210 -3.55 22.54 -23.87
C PHE A 210 -2.90 21.17 -23.99
N GLU A 211 -1.63 21.17 -24.41
CA GLU A 211 -0.82 19.96 -24.55
C GLU A 211 0.30 19.86 -23.49
N GLY A 212 0.30 20.75 -22.50
CA GLY A 212 1.27 20.74 -21.42
C GLY A 212 1.09 19.58 -20.44
N CYS A 213 2.02 19.47 -19.49
CA CYS A 213 1.97 18.44 -18.46
C CYS A 213 1.09 18.90 -17.29
N LEU A 214 0.22 17.99 -16.81
CA LEU A 214 -0.49 18.09 -15.53
C LEU A 214 0.06 17.01 -14.61
N GLY A 215 0.89 17.41 -13.64
CA GLY A 215 1.37 16.53 -12.57
C GLY A 215 0.40 16.55 -11.41
N ASN A 216 -0.12 15.38 -11.01
CA ASN A 216 -1.03 15.22 -9.87
C ASN A 216 -0.38 14.32 -8.81
N GLU A 217 0.02 14.88 -7.66
CA GLU A 217 0.49 14.12 -6.50
C GLU A 217 -0.64 13.78 -5.49
N ASP A 218 -1.02 12.54 -5.22
CA ASP A 218 -1.97 12.18 -4.12
C ASP A 218 -3.27 13.04 -3.96
N ALA A 219 -4.36 12.68 -4.65
CA ALA A 219 -5.67 13.34 -4.51
C ALA A 219 -6.63 12.58 -3.57
N SER A 220 -7.38 13.31 -2.72
CA SER A 220 -8.45 12.74 -1.88
C SER A 220 -9.77 12.52 -2.64
N THR A 221 -10.69 11.73 -2.09
CA THR A 221 -11.96 11.37 -2.74
C THR A 221 -12.87 12.55 -3.10
N LYS A 222 -12.85 13.65 -2.33
CA LYS A 222 -13.63 14.87 -2.66
C LYS A 222 -12.98 15.68 -3.77
N VAL A 223 -11.65 15.69 -3.80
CA VAL A 223 -10.82 16.37 -4.81
C VAL A 223 -10.88 15.65 -6.16
N ALA A 224 -11.07 14.33 -6.15
CA ALA A 224 -11.16 13.48 -7.33
C ALA A 224 -12.16 14.02 -8.38
N SER A 225 -13.34 14.52 -7.96
CA SER A 225 -14.34 15.05 -8.89
C SER A 225 -13.85 16.29 -9.65
N ALA A 226 -13.19 17.22 -8.96
CA ALA A 226 -12.64 18.41 -9.59
C ALA A 226 -11.46 18.08 -10.52
N VAL A 227 -10.61 17.14 -10.12
CA VAL A 227 -9.51 16.62 -10.95
C VAL A 227 -10.06 15.92 -12.19
N LEU A 228 -11.15 15.15 -12.09
CA LEU A 228 -11.84 14.55 -13.23
C LEU A 228 -12.42 15.61 -14.17
N HIS A 229 -13.07 16.64 -13.63
CA HIS A 229 -13.58 17.75 -14.44
C HIS A 229 -12.47 18.42 -15.24
N LEU A 230 -11.35 18.76 -14.59
CA LEU A 230 -10.19 19.38 -15.25
C LEU A 230 -9.61 18.50 -16.36
N GLN A 231 -9.44 17.19 -16.10
CA GLN A 231 -8.90 16.24 -17.08
C GLN A 231 -9.82 16.07 -18.30
N ARG A 232 -11.14 16.08 -18.09
CA ARG A 232 -12.12 15.98 -19.17
C ARG A 232 -12.15 17.24 -20.02
N THR A 233 -12.02 18.42 -19.42
CA THR A 233 -11.91 19.70 -20.16
C THR A 233 -10.60 19.82 -20.93
N LEU A 234 -9.48 19.36 -20.35
CA LEU A 234 -8.15 19.38 -20.97
C LEU A 234 -7.84 18.02 -21.63
N SER A 235 -8.60 17.66 -22.67
CA SER A 235 -8.54 16.35 -23.34
C SER A 235 -7.18 16.02 -23.99
N LYS A 236 -6.41 17.03 -24.39
CA LYS A 236 -5.07 16.87 -24.99
C LYS A 236 -3.91 16.98 -23.99
N ALA A 237 -4.21 17.20 -22.70
CA ALA A 237 -3.20 17.35 -21.66
C ALA A 237 -2.44 16.06 -21.40
N ARG A 238 -1.15 16.19 -21.09
CA ARG A 238 -0.26 15.10 -20.69
C ARG A 238 -0.38 14.85 -19.20
N ILE A 239 -1.07 13.80 -18.81
CA ILE A 239 -1.34 13.53 -17.39
C ILE A 239 -0.26 12.64 -16.80
N LEU A 240 0.34 13.10 -15.71
CA LEU A 240 1.25 12.31 -14.90
C LEU A 240 0.63 12.16 -13.50
N TYR A 241 0.19 10.96 -13.16
CA TYR A 241 -0.26 10.63 -11.82
C TYR A 241 0.95 10.24 -10.99
N CYS A 242 1.10 10.80 -9.79
CA CYS A 242 2.21 10.55 -8.89
C CYS A 242 1.65 10.15 -7.52
N SER A 243 1.88 8.90 -7.13
CA SER A 243 1.43 8.42 -5.81
C SER A 243 2.19 7.16 -5.42
N ALA A 244 2.85 7.18 -4.26
CA ALA A 244 3.52 5.98 -3.72
C ALA A 244 2.53 4.92 -3.23
N THR A 245 1.26 5.28 -3.04
CA THR A 245 0.21 4.43 -2.45
C THR A 245 -1.04 4.32 -3.33
N GLY A 246 -1.01 4.88 -4.54
CA GLY A 246 -2.18 4.91 -5.43
C GLY A 246 -2.59 3.52 -5.89
N ALA A 247 -1.63 2.59 -6.07
CA ALA A 247 -1.91 1.23 -6.50
C ALA A 247 -2.25 0.24 -5.35
N SER A 248 -2.11 0.64 -4.07
CA SER A 248 -2.31 -0.28 -2.94
C SER A 248 -3.78 -0.48 -2.56
N ASP A 249 -4.62 0.54 -2.74
CA ASP A 249 -6.07 0.42 -2.68
C ASP A 249 -6.64 0.86 -4.04
N ILE A 250 -7.39 -0.03 -4.69
CA ILE A 250 -7.99 0.24 -6.00
C ILE A 250 -8.87 1.49 -6.00
N LYS A 251 -9.45 1.87 -4.86
CA LYS A 251 -10.24 3.11 -4.74
C LYS A 251 -9.41 4.36 -5.00
N ASN A 252 -8.10 4.31 -4.76
CA ASN A 252 -7.20 5.43 -4.99
C ASN A 252 -6.92 5.66 -6.48
N ILE A 253 -7.10 4.65 -7.36
CA ILE A 253 -6.97 4.86 -8.81
C ILE A 253 -8.26 5.35 -9.47
N ALA A 254 -9.39 5.40 -8.77
CA ALA A 254 -10.71 5.66 -9.36
C ALA A 254 -10.79 6.97 -10.19
N PHE A 255 -9.98 7.98 -9.88
CA PHE A 255 -9.95 9.25 -10.62
C PHE A 255 -8.96 9.27 -11.79
N MET A 256 -8.20 8.19 -11.97
CA MET A 256 -7.14 8.05 -12.98
C MET A 256 -7.68 7.49 -14.31
N GLU A 257 -8.76 8.07 -14.83
CA GLU A 257 -9.43 7.60 -16.06
C GLU A 257 -8.47 7.53 -17.27
N ARG A 258 -7.39 8.34 -17.27
CA ARG A 258 -6.45 8.40 -18.39
C ARG A 258 -5.45 7.25 -18.41
N LEU A 259 -5.48 6.33 -17.44
CA LEU A 259 -4.74 5.07 -17.54
C LEU A 259 -5.30 4.17 -18.65
N GLY A 260 -6.59 4.32 -18.99
CA GLY A 260 -7.25 3.48 -20.00
C GLY A 260 -7.57 2.08 -19.49
N LEU A 261 -7.79 1.94 -18.18
CA LEU A 261 -8.15 0.66 -17.57
C LEU A 261 -9.65 0.35 -17.70
N TRP A 262 -10.52 1.38 -17.67
CA TRP A 262 -11.96 1.20 -17.81
C TRP A 262 -12.59 2.26 -18.73
N GLY A 263 -13.79 1.95 -19.22
CA GLY A 263 -14.56 2.75 -20.18
C GLY A 263 -14.70 2.06 -21.54
N ASP A 264 -15.31 2.77 -22.49
CA ASP A 264 -15.48 2.27 -23.86
C ASP A 264 -14.12 1.97 -24.51
N GLY A 265 -14.01 0.82 -25.17
CA GLY A 265 -12.77 0.38 -25.82
C GLY A 265 -11.67 -0.12 -24.89
N THR A 266 -11.97 -0.35 -23.61
CA THR A 266 -10.99 -0.83 -22.61
C THR A 266 -11.37 -2.21 -22.03
N PRO A 267 -10.44 -2.92 -21.36
CA PRO A 267 -10.73 -4.23 -20.77
C PRO A 267 -11.90 -4.29 -19.79
N PHE A 268 -12.19 -3.18 -19.11
CA PHE A 268 -13.24 -3.13 -18.10
C PHE A 268 -14.31 -2.09 -18.46
N LYS A 269 -15.58 -2.51 -18.50
CA LYS A 269 -16.68 -1.58 -18.79
C LYS A 269 -16.79 -0.41 -17.80
N SER A 270 -16.50 -0.67 -16.51
CA SER A 270 -16.58 0.35 -15.46
C SER A 270 -15.59 0.10 -14.33
N PHE A 271 -15.28 1.15 -13.57
CA PHE A 271 -14.49 1.03 -12.35
C PHE A 271 -15.13 0.07 -11.32
N ASN A 272 -16.47 0.01 -11.23
CA ASN A 272 -17.16 -0.89 -10.31
C ASN A 272 -16.92 -2.37 -10.66
N ASN A 273 -16.77 -2.70 -11.95
CA ASN A 273 -16.44 -4.06 -12.38
C ASN A 273 -15.03 -4.48 -11.91
N ILE A 274 -14.07 -3.54 -11.95
CA ILE A 274 -12.74 -3.76 -11.40
C ILE A 274 -12.82 -3.95 -9.89
N LEU A 275 -13.54 -3.08 -9.19
CA LEU A 275 -13.69 -3.13 -7.73
C LEU A 275 -14.35 -4.43 -7.26
N SER A 276 -15.36 -4.94 -7.97
CA SER A 276 -15.99 -6.22 -7.63
C SER A 276 -15.06 -7.41 -7.78
N ASN A 277 -14.23 -7.42 -8.83
CA ASN A 277 -13.25 -8.48 -9.05
C ASN A 277 -12.12 -8.41 -8.01
N PHE A 278 -11.70 -7.20 -7.64
CA PHE A 278 -10.71 -6.95 -6.59
C PHE A 278 -11.18 -7.45 -5.22
N ASN A 279 -12.44 -7.17 -4.84
CA ASN A 279 -13.00 -7.62 -3.57
C ASN A 279 -13.10 -9.16 -3.47
N LYS A 280 -13.20 -9.87 -4.59
CA LYS A 280 -13.21 -11.34 -4.63
C LYS A 280 -11.81 -11.95 -4.56
N GLY A 281 -10.84 -11.40 -5.30
CA GLY A 281 -9.49 -11.98 -5.42
C GLY A 281 -8.41 -11.36 -4.51
N GLY A 282 -8.73 -10.33 -3.73
CA GLY A 282 -7.86 -9.78 -2.69
C GLY A 282 -6.54 -9.20 -3.22
N LEU A 283 -5.44 -9.40 -2.46
CA LEU A 283 -4.13 -8.81 -2.75
C LEU A 283 -3.52 -9.31 -4.08
N ALA A 284 -3.72 -10.58 -4.44
CA ALA A 284 -3.20 -11.15 -5.69
C ALA A 284 -3.71 -10.40 -6.92
N MET A 285 -4.98 -9.99 -6.91
CA MET A 285 -5.57 -9.21 -7.99
C MET A 285 -4.97 -7.80 -8.11
N ALA A 286 -4.60 -7.18 -6.99
CA ALA A 286 -3.93 -5.89 -6.98
C ALA A 286 -2.56 -5.98 -7.67
N GLU A 287 -1.81 -7.03 -7.36
CA GLU A 287 -0.49 -7.26 -7.94
C GLU A 287 -0.59 -7.64 -9.42
N MET A 288 -1.57 -8.47 -9.81
CA MET A 288 -1.84 -8.75 -11.23
C MET A 288 -2.22 -7.50 -12.02
N LEU A 289 -3.02 -6.59 -11.45
CA LEU A 289 -3.33 -5.31 -12.09
C LEU A 289 -2.07 -4.44 -12.22
N ALA A 290 -1.22 -4.40 -11.19
CA ALA A 290 0.05 -3.68 -11.24
C ALA A 290 1.00 -4.24 -12.31
N MET A 291 1.09 -5.56 -12.42
CA MET A 291 1.81 -6.26 -13.47
C MET A 291 1.27 -5.93 -14.86
N TYR A 292 -0.06 -5.98 -15.05
CA TYR A 292 -0.71 -5.59 -16.30
C TYR A 292 -0.37 -4.15 -16.68
N MET A 293 -0.49 -3.21 -15.75
CA MET A 293 -0.16 -1.82 -15.98
C MET A 293 1.33 -1.60 -16.36
N LYS A 294 2.25 -2.37 -15.78
CA LYS A 294 3.68 -2.36 -16.13
C LYS A 294 3.91 -2.92 -17.54
N ALA A 295 3.31 -4.06 -17.89
CA ALA A 295 3.42 -4.68 -19.21
C ALA A 295 2.98 -3.74 -20.34
N VAL A 296 1.87 -3.02 -20.14
CA VAL A 296 1.33 -2.05 -21.11
C VAL A 296 2.09 -0.70 -21.08
N GLY A 297 3.03 -0.51 -20.15
CA GLY A 297 3.83 0.72 -20.03
C GLY A 297 3.05 1.92 -19.48
N THR A 298 2.03 1.66 -18.66
CA THR A 298 1.22 2.70 -18.00
C THR A 298 1.66 3.00 -16.58
N TYR A 299 2.48 2.13 -15.99
CA TYR A 299 2.84 2.16 -14.58
C TYR A 299 4.27 1.72 -14.32
N VAL A 300 4.94 2.45 -13.44
CA VAL A 300 6.22 2.05 -12.84
C VAL A 300 6.13 2.32 -11.34
N CYS A 301 6.58 1.38 -10.51
CA CYS A 301 6.61 1.53 -9.07
C CYS A 301 7.82 0.86 -8.46
N ARG A 302 8.69 1.70 -7.90
CA ARG A 302 9.97 1.31 -7.33
C ARG A 302 10.13 2.00 -6.00
N SER A 303 10.79 1.38 -5.03
CA SER A 303 10.93 1.92 -3.68
C SER A 303 12.38 1.82 -3.20
N LEU A 304 12.76 2.68 -2.25
CA LEU A 304 14.04 2.50 -1.56
C LEU A 304 14.02 1.19 -0.77
N SER A 305 15.12 0.46 -0.83
CA SER A 305 15.31 -0.74 -0.04
C SER A 305 15.46 -0.39 1.44
N PHE A 306 14.76 -1.15 2.29
CA PHE A 306 14.99 -1.12 3.74
C PHE A 306 16.08 -2.10 4.19
N LYS A 307 16.79 -2.76 3.25
CA LYS A 307 17.83 -3.76 3.54
C LYS A 307 18.88 -3.29 4.55
N ASN A 308 19.27 -2.01 4.50
CA ASN A 308 20.29 -1.45 5.40
C ASN A 308 19.68 -0.77 6.65
N ALA A 309 18.36 -0.59 6.69
CA ALA A 309 17.66 -0.05 7.85
C ALA A 309 17.45 -1.14 8.89
N GLN A 310 17.59 -0.77 10.17
CA GLN A 310 17.40 -1.70 11.28
C GLN A 310 16.07 -1.42 11.96
N PHE A 311 15.34 -2.47 12.31
CA PHE A 311 14.08 -2.36 13.05
C PHE A 311 14.19 -3.06 14.39
N GLU A 312 13.79 -2.34 15.43
CA GLU A 312 13.76 -2.82 16.80
C GLU A 312 12.37 -2.59 17.39
N THR A 313 11.70 -3.67 17.77
CA THR A 313 10.44 -3.59 18.51
C THR A 313 10.73 -3.67 19.99
N LYS A 314 10.38 -2.62 20.74
CA LYS A 314 10.50 -2.60 22.19
C LYS A 314 9.16 -2.93 22.80
N LYS A 315 8.98 -4.17 23.25
CA LYS A 315 7.81 -4.58 24.03
C LYS A 315 7.87 -3.94 25.41
N ILE A 316 6.78 -3.28 25.80
CA ILE A 316 6.65 -2.54 27.07
C ILE A 316 5.55 -3.21 27.88
N GLU A 317 5.93 -3.76 29.02
CA GLU A 317 4.97 -4.25 30.01
C GLU A 317 4.51 -3.09 30.89
N LEU A 318 3.20 -2.98 31.09
CA LEU A 318 2.66 -2.00 32.02
C LEU A 318 3.12 -2.33 33.44
N THR A 319 3.67 -1.34 34.13
CA THR A 319 3.94 -1.43 35.57
C THR A 319 2.62 -1.52 36.36
N PRO A 320 2.62 -2.07 37.60
CA PRO A 320 1.40 -2.14 38.42
C PRO A 320 0.74 -0.77 38.64
N LYS A 321 1.53 0.31 38.75
CA LYS A 321 1.01 1.68 38.86
C LYS A 321 0.31 2.12 37.57
N GLN A 322 0.92 1.85 36.41
CA GLN A 322 0.33 2.18 35.11
C GLN A 322 -0.94 1.38 34.86
N GLU A 323 -0.94 0.08 35.18
CA GLU A 323 -2.14 -0.76 35.07
C GLU A 323 -3.27 -0.26 35.99
N LYS A 324 -2.96 0.09 37.25
CA LYS A 324 -3.94 0.67 38.17
C LYS A 324 -4.53 1.97 37.61
N THR A 325 -3.70 2.85 37.06
CA THR A 325 -4.13 4.13 36.45
C THR A 325 -4.98 3.88 35.21
N TYR A 326 -4.58 2.94 34.35
CA TYR A 326 -5.32 2.57 33.15
C TYR A 326 -6.70 2.00 33.50
N ASN A 327 -6.74 1.02 34.41
CA ASN A 327 -7.98 0.40 34.86
C ASN A 327 -8.90 1.39 35.58
N ALA A 328 -8.36 2.37 36.33
CA ALA A 328 -9.15 3.43 36.93
C ALA A 328 -9.78 4.38 35.87
N ALA A 329 -9.11 4.57 34.73
CA ALA A 329 -9.62 5.34 33.61
C ALA A 329 -10.69 4.60 32.79
N VAL A 330 -10.71 3.26 32.85
CA VAL A 330 -11.77 2.43 32.29
C VAL A 330 -13.00 2.48 33.20
N LYS A 331 -13.86 3.49 33.00
CA LYS A 331 -15.05 3.67 33.84
C LYS A 331 -16.36 3.46 33.08
N ARG A 332 -17.20 2.57 33.60
CA ARG A 332 -18.47 2.13 32.99
C ARG A 332 -19.55 3.19 33.03
N GLU A 333 -19.49 4.05 34.02
CA GLU A 333 -20.52 5.00 34.39
C GLU A 333 -20.69 6.10 33.34
N ILE A 334 -19.63 6.50 32.61
CA ILE A 334 -19.76 7.48 31.51
C ILE A 334 -20.69 6.92 30.42
N PHE A 335 -20.44 5.67 29.99
CA PHE A 335 -21.23 5.04 28.93
C PHE A 335 -22.68 4.74 29.36
N VAL A 336 -22.86 4.24 30.58
CA VAL A 336 -24.20 3.96 31.14
C VAL A 336 -25.00 5.26 31.30
N SER A 337 -24.35 6.31 31.78
CA SER A 337 -24.99 7.61 31.95
C SER A 337 -25.35 8.24 30.61
N LEU A 338 -24.47 8.15 29.62
CA LEU A 338 -24.73 8.62 28.25
C LEU A 338 -25.91 7.88 27.62
N SER A 339 -25.94 6.55 27.71
CA SER A 339 -27.05 5.74 27.18
C SER A 339 -28.38 6.10 27.83
N THR A 340 -28.37 6.37 29.14
CA THR A 340 -29.54 6.80 29.89
C THR A 340 -29.96 8.22 29.49
N ALA A 341 -29.01 9.12 29.33
CA ALA A 341 -29.26 10.50 28.93
C ALA A 341 -29.88 10.57 27.53
N VAL A 342 -29.36 9.83 26.56
CA VAL A 342 -29.92 9.73 25.19
C VAL A 342 -31.37 9.24 25.22
N ARG A 343 -31.68 8.24 26.05
CA ARG A 343 -33.06 7.71 26.20
C ARG A 343 -34.01 8.75 26.79
N ARG A 344 -33.58 9.48 27.83
CA ARG A 344 -34.39 10.48 28.53
C ARG A 344 -34.64 11.73 27.68
N THR A 345 -33.61 12.18 26.98
CA THR A 345 -33.66 13.38 26.13
C THR A 345 -34.25 13.13 24.73
N LYS A 346 -34.44 11.86 24.34
CA LYS A 346 -34.93 11.44 23.02
C LYS A 346 -34.08 11.93 21.84
N CYS A 347 -32.82 12.31 22.10
CA CYS A 347 -31.94 12.85 21.08
C CYS A 347 -31.37 11.77 20.15
N SER A 348 -30.91 12.18 18.97
CA SER A 348 -30.33 11.25 17.99
C SER A 348 -29.07 10.56 18.52
N SER A 349 -29.19 9.26 18.84
CA SER A 349 -28.10 8.44 19.38
C SER A 349 -26.91 8.30 18.43
N LYS A 350 -27.13 8.36 17.11
CA LYS A 350 -26.10 8.07 16.09
C LYS A 350 -24.93 9.06 16.13
N THR A 351 -25.22 10.37 16.19
CA THR A 351 -24.19 11.42 16.18
C THR A 351 -23.43 11.48 17.49
N ILE A 352 -24.15 11.32 18.62
CA ILE A 352 -23.55 11.33 19.95
C ILE A 352 -22.66 10.10 20.15
N ASN A 353 -23.14 8.91 19.76
CA ASN A 353 -22.35 7.69 19.82
C ASN A 353 -21.11 7.78 18.92
N ALA A 354 -21.21 8.33 17.71
CA ALA A 354 -20.04 8.56 16.86
C ALA A 354 -19.00 9.49 17.53
N SER A 355 -19.47 10.55 18.20
CA SER A 355 -18.62 11.49 18.91
C SER A 355 -17.95 10.87 20.15
N PHE A 356 -18.69 10.08 20.93
CA PHE A 356 -18.17 9.30 22.06
C PHE A 356 -17.12 8.29 21.61
N TRP A 357 -17.50 7.47 20.63
CA TRP A 357 -16.69 6.78 19.62
C TRP A 357 -15.26 7.30 19.46
N SER A 358 -15.24 8.49 18.89
CA SER A 358 -14.05 9.20 18.49
C SER A 358 -13.26 9.72 19.69
N ALA A 359 -13.94 10.23 20.72
CA ALA A 359 -13.29 10.70 21.95
C ALA A 359 -12.62 9.55 22.72
N HIS A 360 -13.32 8.43 22.90
CA HIS A 360 -12.83 7.21 23.53
C HIS A 360 -11.52 6.72 22.89
N GLN A 361 -11.53 6.57 21.57
CA GLN A 361 -10.36 6.11 20.82
C GLN A 361 -9.16 7.06 21.00
N ARG A 362 -9.38 8.39 20.92
CA ARG A 362 -8.32 9.38 21.16
C ARG A 362 -7.80 9.31 22.59
N PHE A 363 -8.68 9.18 23.57
CA PHE A 363 -8.33 9.11 24.99
C PHE A 363 -7.37 7.95 25.29
N PHE A 364 -7.75 6.71 24.93
CA PHE A 364 -6.91 5.55 25.22
C PHE A 364 -5.61 5.54 24.41
N LYS A 365 -5.60 6.15 23.23
CA LYS A 365 -4.35 6.35 22.48
C LYS A 365 -3.36 7.24 23.23
N GLN A 366 -3.85 8.34 23.82
CA GLN A 366 -3.03 9.21 24.66
C GLN A 366 -2.54 8.50 25.93
N MET A 367 -3.35 7.62 26.52
CA MET A 367 -2.92 6.75 27.63
C MET A 367 -1.77 5.82 27.20
N CYS A 368 -1.87 5.17 26.04
CA CYS A 368 -0.77 4.35 25.50
C CYS A 368 0.50 5.17 25.27
N MET A 369 0.39 6.38 24.73
CA MET A 369 1.55 7.28 24.55
C MET A 369 2.21 7.64 25.90
N ALA A 370 1.41 7.95 26.92
CA ALA A 370 1.90 8.25 28.26
C ALA A 370 2.65 7.06 28.89
N ILE A 371 2.12 5.83 28.72
CA ILE A 371 2.77 4.60 29.20
C ILE A 371 4.16 4.42 28.57
N LYS A 372 4.31 4.78 27.28
CA LYS A 372 5.57 4.64 26.54
C LYS A 372 6.60 5.74 26.84
N LEU A 373 6.17 6.89 27.36
CA LEU A 373 7.01 8.08 27.50
C LEU A 373 8.33 7.82 28.25
N PRO A 374 8.37 7.10 29.39
CA PRO A 374 9.63 6.83 30.11
C PRO A 374 10.65 6.08 29.25
N ILE A 375 10.21 5.07 28.50
CA ILE A 375 11.07 4.27 27.62
C ILE A 375 11.56 5.10 26.42
N VAL A 376 10.68 5.93 25.84
CA VAL A 376 11.08 6.84 24.74
C VAL A 376 12.15 7.84 25.22
N LEU A 377 12.02 8.39 26.43
CA LEU A 377 13.01 9.27 27.03
C LEU A 377 14.35 8.56 27.26
N GLU A 378 14.31 7.34 27.81
CA GLU A 378 15.50 6.52 28.05
C GLU A 378 16.24 6.22 26.74
N GLU A 379 15.55 5.72 25.72
CA GLU A 379 16.15 5.39 24.43
C GLU A 379 16.65 6.63 23.68
N THR A 380 15.96 7.77 23.82
CA THR A 380 16.44 9.05 23.26
C THR A 380 17.76 9.48 23.91
N LYS A 381 17.89 9.37 25.23
CA LYS A 381 19.12 9.72 25.94
C LYS A 381 20.27 8.77 25.58
N LYS A 382 20.02 7.45 25.51
CA LYS A 382 21.01 6.45 25.06
C LYS A 382 21.51 6.73 23.65
N ALA A 383 20.60 7.12 22.75
CA ALA A 383 20.92 7.48 21.37
C ALA A 383 21.88 8.66 21.29
N LEU A 384 21.63 9.71 22.08
CA LEU A 384 22.49 10.91 22.13
C LEU A 384 23.88 10.60 22.69
N VAL A 385 23.98 9.75 23.72
CA VAL A 385 25.28 9.29 24.26
C VAL A 385 26.08 8.50 23.22
N SER A 386 25.39 7.81 22.30
CA SER A 386 25.99 7.04 21.21
C SER A 386 26.27 7.87 19.93
N ASP A 387 26.41 9.20 20.06
CA ASP A 387 26.62 10.16 18.95
C ASP A 387 25.61 10.03 17.78
N SER A 388 24.38 9.61 18.09
CA SER A 388 23.29 9.50 17.12
C SER A 388 22.29 10.65 17.28
N CYS A 389 21.59 10.99 16.19
CA CYS A 389 20.50 11.98 16.21
C CYS A 389 19.15 11.28 16.32
N VAL A 390 18.20 11.88 17.02
CA VAL A 390 16.89 11.27 17.29
C VAL A 390 15.79 11.98 16.52
N VAL A 391 14.92 11.21 15.87
CA VAL A 391 13.68 11.68 15.25
C VAL A 391 12.51 11.00 15.95
N ILE A 392 11.62 11.77 16.59
CA ILE A 392 10.46 11.26 17.32
C ILE A 392 9.20 11.56 16.53
N GLY A 393 8.55 10.51 16.03
CA GLY A 393 7.31 10.59 15.28
C GLY A 393 6.07 10.45 16.17
N LEU A 394 5.12 11.38 16.03
CA LEU A 394 3.79 11.29 16.62
C LEU A 394 2.68 11.73 15.64
N GLN A 395 1.42 11.60 16.04
CA GLN A 395 0.25 12.04 15.25
C GLN A 395 -0.50 13.17 15.96
N SER A 396 -0.66 13.09 17.28
CA SER A 396 -1.53 13.94 18.07
C SER A 396 -0.74 14.96 18.91
N THR A 397 -0.87 16.26 18.64
CA THR A 397 -0.05 17.32 19.28
C THR A 397 -0.66 17.91 20.56
N GLY A 398 -1.90 17.58 20.91
CA GLY A 398 -2.61 18.13 22.07
C GLY A 398 -3.08 19.58 21.94
N GLU A 399 -2.90 20.22 20.78
CA GLU A 399 -3.15 21.66 20.59
C GLU A 399 -4.56 22.13 20.94
N ALA A 400 -5.59 21.34 20.58
CA ALA A 400 -6.98 21.69 20.84
C ALA A 400 -7.25 21.94 22.33
N GLY A 401 -6.60 21.15 23.20
CA GLY A 401 -6.70 21.32 24.65
C GLY A 401 -6.08 22.63 25.13
N LEU A 402 -4.89 22.94 24.62
CA LEU A 402 -4.19 24.17 24.96
C LEU A 402 -4.96 25.42 24.51
N GLN A 403 -5.47 25.43 23.27
CA GLN A 403 -6.26 26.56 22.77
C GLN A 403 -7.55 26.78 23.58
N ALA A 404 -8.19 25.71 24.06
CA ALA A 404 -9.39 25.82 24.88
C ALA A 404 -9.11 26.48 26.25
N SER A 405 -8.04 26.10 26.93
CA SER A 405 -7.64 26.72 28.21
C SER A 405 -7.21 28.18 28.03
N LEU A 406 -6.51 28.50 26.93
CA LEU A 406 -6.16 29.88 26.60
C LEU A 406 -7.40 30.76 26.38
N LYS A 407 -8.43 30.26 25.67
CA LYS A 407 -9.70 30.99 25.48
C LYS A 407 -10.45 31.29 26.78
N LYS A 408 -10.25 30.48 27.82
CA LYS A 408 -10.90 30.63 29.13
C LYS A 408 -10.11 31.54 30.09
N ASN A 409 -8.96 32.09 29.69
CA ASN A 409 -8.04 32.84 30.55
C ASN A 409 -7.67 32.08 31.85
N GLU A 410 -7.64 30.73 31.79
CA GLU A 410 -7.25 29.91 32.93
C GLU A 410 -5.74 30.07 33.22
N LYS A 411 -5.35 30.23 34.49
CA LYS A 411 -3.94 30.22 34.90
C LYS A 411 -3.36 28.82 34.70
N ILE A 412 -2.46 28.67 33.74
CA ILE A 412 -1.77 27.41 33.45
C ILE A 412 -0.62 27.24 34.46
N ASN A 413 -0.85 26.45 35.51
CA ASN A 413 0.15 26.19 36.54
C ASN A 413 0.93 24.87 36.33
N ASP A 414 0.39 23.96 35.52
CA ASP A 414 0.98 22.66 35.21
C ASP A 414 0.70 22.28 33.74
N PHE A 415 1.33 21.21 33.25
CA PHE A 415 1.07 20.67 31.92
C PHE A 415 -0.39 20.20 31.79
N ILE A 416 -1.01 20.54 30.66
CA ILE A 416 -2.42 20.21 30.43
C ILE A 416 -2.55 18.74 30.00
N SER A 417 -3.26 17.95 30.80
CA SER A 417 -3.61 16.57 30.45
C SER A 417 -4.51 16.52 29.20
N VAL A 418 -4.00 15.96 28.11
CA VAL A 418 -4.76 15.77 26.87
C VAL A 418 -5.91 14.79 27.09
N CYS A 419 -5.70 13.74 27.88
CA CYS A 419 -6.72 12.77 28.27
C CYS A 419 -7.90 13.47 28.98
N ARG A 420 -7.61 14.31 29.96
CA ARG A 420 -8.62 15.06 30.71
C ARG A 420 -9.42 15.98 29.78
N HIS A 421 -8.73 16.71 28.91
CA HIS A 421 -9.37 17.59 27.95
C HIS A 421 -10.35 16.84 27.03
N ILE A 422 -9.94 15.70 26.47
CA ILE A 422 -10.80 14.89 25.57
C ILE A 422 -12.11 14.51 26.24
N VAL A 423 -12.06 14.03 27.49
CA VAL A 423 -13.25 13.58 28.24
C VAL A 423 -14.14 14.77 28.61
N LEU A 424 -13.57 15.85 29.16
CA LEU A 424 -14.32 17.05 29.53
C LEU A 424 -14.96 17.72 28.32
N GLN A 425 -14.24 17.83 27.21
CA GLN A 425 -14.76 18.41 25.97
C GLN A 425 -15.94 17.59 25.43
N PHE A 426 -15.83 16.26 25.48
CA PHE A 426 -16.93 15.39 25.09
C PHE A 426 -18.16 15.61 25.99
N ILE A 427 -17.99 15.53 27.32
CA ILE A 427 -19.10 15.68 28.27
C ILE A 427 -19.75 17.05 28.11
N THR A 428 -18.95 18.12 27.99
CA THR A 428 -19.46 19.49 27.90
C THR A 428 -20.27 19.72 26.62
N ASN A 429 -19.76 19.26 25.47
CA ASN A 429 -20.30 19.61 24.16
C ASN A 429 -21.33 18.60 23.62
N HIS A 430 -21.26 17.34 24.05
CA HIS A 430 -22.02 16.24 23.44
C HIS A 430 -22.89 15.46 24.43
N PHE A 431 -22.70 15.59 25.75
CA PHE A 431 -23.60 14.94 26.70
C PHE A 431 -24.97 15.64 26.68
N PRO A 432 -26.05 14.92 26.32
CA PRO A 432 -27.34 15.55 26.11
C PRO A 432 -28.01 15.89 27.45
N THR A 433 -28.49 17.12 27.57
CA THR A 433 -29.24 17.62 28.74
C THR A 433 -30.62 18.16 28.40
N THR A 434 -30.90 18.44 27.12
CA THR A 434 -32.18 19.02 26.67
C THR A 434 -33.03 17.95 25.99
N ILE A 435 -34.33 17.93 26.28
CA ILE A 435 -35.29 17.01 25.66
C ILE A 435 -35.65 17.50 24.25
N GLU A 436 -35.47 16.66 23.24
CA GLU A 436 -35.92 16.91 21.87
C GLU A 436 -37.42 16.56 21.74
N ASN A 437 -38.26 17.58 21.56
CA ASN A 437 -39.68 17.41 21.26
C ASN A 437 -39.91 17.42 19.74
N ALA A 438 -40.69 16.45 19.24
CA ALA A 438 -41.04 16.33 17.82
C ALA A 438 -41.98 17.46 17.31
N ASN A 439 -42.60 18.22 18.22
CA ASN A 439 -43.47 19.35 17.90
C ASN A 439 -42.75 20.67 18.14
N MET A 440 -42.85 21.55 17.15
CA MET A 440 -42.04 22.75 16.87
C MET A 440 -42.20 23.92 17.85
N SER A 441 -42.15 23.71 19.17
CA SER A 441 -42.11 24.80 20.16
C SER A 441 -40.68 25.03 20.66
N SER A 442 -40.23 26.28 20.54
CA SER A 442 -38.90 26.81 20.80
C SER A 442 -38.45 26.81 22.28
N VAL A 443 -39.12 26.06 23.15
CA VAL A 443 -38.77 25.97 24.58
C VAL A 443 -37.88 24.74 24.80
N LYS A 444 -36.57 24.99 24.98
CA LYS A 444 -35.61 23.97 25.39
C LYS A 444 -35.90 23.57 26.85
N VAL A 445 -36.54 22.43 27.05
CA VAL A 445 -36.75 21.85 28.39
C VAL A 445 -35.51 21.02 28.75
N GLU A 446 -34.85 21.38 29.86
CA GLU A 446 -33.74 20.59 30.39
C GLU A 446 -34.25 19.40 31.22
N ASP A 447 -33.61 18.24 31.06
CA ASP A 447 -33.82 17.07 31.92
C ASP A 447 -32.91 17.17 33.14
N GLU A 448 -33.53 17.32 34.32
CA GLU A 448 -32.83 17.55 35.59
C GLU A 448 -31.78 16.46 35.90
N TRP A 449 -32.13 15.18 35.68
CA TRP A 449 -31.19 14.07 35.90
C TRP A 449 -29.99 14.15 34.96
N CYS A 450 -30.20 14.50 33.68
CA CYS A 450 -29.12 14.63 32.71
C CYS A 450 -28.17 15.77 33.08
N THR A 451 -28.69 16.91 33.55
CA THR A 451 -27.87 18.04 34.02
C THR A 451 -27.04 17.65 35.24
N GLN A 452 -27.66 17.02 36.25
CA GLN A 452 -26.94 16.52 37.43
C GLN A 452 -25.91 15.43 37.09
N ALA A 453 -26.23 14.53 36.15
CA ALA A 453 -25.31 13.50 35.68
C ALA A 453 -24.11 14.12 34.96
N LYS A 454 -24.35 15.11 34.10
CA LYS A 454 -23.29 15.87 33.41
C LYS A 454 -22.34 16.53 34.41
N GLU A 455 -22.86 17.19 35.43
CA GLU A 455 -22.05 17.81 36.50
C GLU A 455 -21.21 16.80 37.26
N LYS A 456 -21.81 15.67 37.70
CA LYS A 456 -21.10 14.59 38.39
C LYS A 456 -19.99 13.98 37.52
N LEU A 457 -20.23 13.81 36.22
CA LEU A 457 -19.23 13.30 35.29
C LEU A 457 -18.09 14.31 35.05
N CYS A 458 -18.39 15.60 34.97
CA CYS A 458 -17.39 16.67 34.88
C CYS A 458 -16.52 16.75 36.15
N ASP A 459 -17.14 16.70 37.33
CA ASP A 459 -16.43 16.68 38.61
C ASP A 459 -15.51 15.45 38.72
N TYR A 460 -16.02 14.28 38.34
CA TYR A 460 -15.22 13.05 38.27
C TYR A 460 -14.03 13.18 37.31
N ALA A 461 -14.28 13.64 36.07
CA ALA A 461 -13.22 13.80 35.07
C ALA A 461 -12.15 14.82 35.50
N SER A 462 -12.49 15.76 36.38
CA SER A 462 -11.56 16.72 36.96
C SER A 462 -10.71 16.11 38.09
N LYS A 463 -11.27 15.16 38.85
CA LYS A 463 -10.62 14.51 40.01
C LYS A 463 -9.79 13.28 39.67
N ILE A 464 -10.07 12.60 38.55
CA ILE A 464 -9.35 11.39 38.17
C ILE A 464 -7.87 11.71 37.83
N GLU A 465 -6.97 10.89 38.37
CA GLU A 465 -5.54 10.95 38.07
C GLU A 465 -5.31 10.49 36.63
N LEU A 466 -4.95 11.44 35.77
CA LEU A 466 -4.67 11.23 34.35
C LEU A 466 -3.28 11.76 34.03
N PRO A 467 -2.59 11.16 33.04
CA PRO A 467 -1.26 11.60 32.67
C PRO A 467 -1.26 13.05 32.20
N ASN A 468 -0.15 13.73 32.45
CA ASN A 468 0.10 15.10 32.01
C ASN A 468 0.24 15.17 30.47
N GLY A 469 0.40 16.39 29.94
CA GLY A 469 0.62 16.61 28.53
C GLY A 469 1.92 15.97 28.05
N CYS A 470 1.83 14.78 27.44
CA CYS A 470 3.01 13.96 27.14
C CYS A 470 4.04 14.67 26.24
N LEU A 471 3.60 15.43 25.23
CA LEU A 471 4.51 16.12 24.30
C LEU A 471 5.29 17.23 25.01
N ASP A 472 4.62 17.99 25.88
CA ASP A 472 5.27 19.03 26.68
C ASP A 472 6.23 18.40 27.69
N GLU A 473 5.82 17.33 28.36
CA GLU A 473 6.68 16.58 29.29
C GLU A 473 7.93 16.03 28.59
N LEU A 474 7.77 15.44 27.40
CA LEU A 474 8.87 14.95 26.56
C LEU A 474 9.87 16.07 26.25
N ILE A 475 9.39 17.19 25.69
CA ILE A 475 10.27 18.30 25.27
C ILE A 475 10.99 18.91 26.46
N ASN A 476 10.29 19.14 27.57
CA ASN A 476 10.91 19.72 28.78
C ASN A 476 11.95 18.77 29.38
N THR A 477 11.67 17.47 29.45
CA THR A 477 12.61 16.48 30.00
C THR A 477 13.87 16.30 29.13
N LEU A 478 13.77 16.61 27.84
CA LEU A 478 14.87 16.56 26.87
C LEU A 478 15.66 17.89 26.77
N GLY A 479 15.37 18.87 27.63
CA GLY A 479 16.11 20.15 27.68
C GLY A 479 15.40 21.34 27.03
N GLY A 480 14.13 21.19 26.65
CA GLY A 480 13.27 22.29 26.21
C GLY A 480 13.44 22.68 24.74
N LYS A 481 12.87 23.84 24.38
CA LYS A 481 12.78 24.32 22.99
C LYS A 481 14.14 24.57 22.33
N ASP A 482 15.18 24.82 23.10
CA ASP A 482 16.49 25.18 22.55
C ASP A 482 17.27 23.94 22.10
N ILE A 483 16.98 22.76 22.68
CA ILE A 483 17.61 21.49 22.35
C ILE A 483 16.76 20.68 21.37
N VAL A 484 15.43 20.77 21.47
CA VAL A 484 14.49 19.98 20.65
C VAL A 484 13.98 20.79 19.47
N ALA A 485 14.18 20.26 18.26
CA ALA A 485 13.63 20.79 17.02
C ALA A 485 12.18 20.34 16.85
N GLU A 486 11.24 21.22 17.17
CA GLU A 486 9.81 20.88 17.15
C GLU A 486 9.16 21.26 15.81
N MET A 487 8.86 20.27 14.97
CA MET A 487 8.17 20.43 13.69
C MET A 487 6.77 19.84 13.78
N THR A 488 5.87 20.55 14.46
CA THR A 488 4.48 20.12 14.66
C THR A 488 3.51 21.17 14.15
N GLY A 489 2.22 20.79 14.05
CA GLY A 489 1.15 21.70 13.66
C GLY A 489 0.70 22.68 14.75
N ARG A 490 1.26 22.60 15.97
CA ARG A 490 0.75 23.38 17.10
C ARG A 490 1.32 24.81 17.15
N ARG A 491 0.47 25.75 17.54
CA ARG A 491 0.83 27.17 17.69
C ARG A 491 1.62 27.48 18.97
N TYR A 492 1.24 26.85 20.07
CA TYR A 492 1.78 27.14 21.40
C TYR A 492 2.38 25.87 22.01
N GLY A 493 3.44 26.03 22.80
CA GLY A 493 4.03 24.98 23.63
C GLY A 493 4.02 25.37 25.11
N LEU A 494 4.02 24.37 26.00
CA LEU A 494 4.15 24.59 27.43
C LEU A 494 5.57 24.23 27.88
N TYR A 495 6.25 25.18 28.51
CA TYR A 495 7.64 25.03 28.95
C TYR A 495 7.80 25.32 30.43
N LYS A 496 8.55 24.47 31.15
CA LYS A 496 8.83 24.65 32.57
C LYS A 496 10.07 25.52 32.74
N ILE A 497 9.90 26.74 33.25
CA ILE A 497 10.97 27.73 33.49
C ILE A 497 10.93 28.09 34.98
N LYS A 498 12.04 27.88 35.71
CA LYS A 498 12.13 28.15 37.17
C LYS A 498 10.94 27.55 37.93
N GLU A 499 10.67 26.27 37.67
CA GLU A 499 9.58 25.47 38.25
C GLU A 499 8.14 25.85 37.87
N LYS A 500 7.91 26.96 37.15
CA LYS A 500 6.59 27.36 36.66
C LYS A 500 6.39 26.99 35.20
N VAL A 501 5.17 26.61 34.84
CA VAL A 501 4.80 26.32 33.45
C VAL A 501 4.41 27.61 32.74
N HIS A 502 5.03 27.87 31.59
CA HIS A 502 4.76 29.03 30.75
C HIS A 502 4.24 28.57 29.39
N CYS A 503 3.15 29.20 28.93
CA CYS A 503 2.69 29.06 27.56
C CYS A 503 3.46 30.03 26.67
N ILE A 504 4.16 29.49 25.67
CA ILE A 504 5.02 30.28 24.77
C ILE A 504 4.58 30.03 23.33
N SER A 505 4.40 31.11 22.57
CA SER A 505 4.19 31.02 21.12
C SER A 505 5.43 30.42 20.46
N ARG A 506 5.24 29.47 19.55
CA ARG A 506 6.35 28.91 18.77
C ARG A 506 6.79 29.82 17.62
N TYR A 507 5.97 30.79 17.23
CA TYR A 507 6.19 31.70 16.10
C TYR A 507 6.33 33.14 16.58
N SER A 508 7.11 33.92 15.83
CA SER A 508 7.11 35.38 15.94
C SER A 508 5.86 35.94 15.25
N ASP A 509 5.43 37.15 15.61
CA ASP A 509 4.20 37.76 15.05
C ASP A 509 4.22 37.92 13.51
N ASN A 510 5.40 37.86 12.88
CA ASN A 510 5.59 38.01 11.43
C ASN A 510 5.81 36.68 10.68
N ASP A 511 6.00 35.56 11.38
CA ASP A 511 6.33 34.26 10.78
C ASP A 511 5.09 33.37 10.63
N SER A 512 4.98 32.67 9.49
CA SER A 512 3.98 31.61 9.35
C SER A 512 4.42 30.35 10.12
N LEU A 513 3.48 29.47 10.40
CA LEU A 513 3.78 28.16 11.00
C LEU A 513 4.76 27.36 10.12
N GLU A 514 4.68 27.57 8.80
CA GLU A 514 5.48 26.88 7.79
C GLU A 514 6.94 27.36 7.82
N THR A 515 7.17 28.67 7.90
CA THR A 515 8.54 29.22 8.02
C THR A 515 9.23 28.77 9.30
N THR A 516 8.48 28.66 10.39
CA THR A 516 9.00 28.17 11.68
C THR A 516 9.44 26.71 11.59
N ASN A 517 8.60 25.83 11.02
CA ASN A 517 8.95 24.40 10.87
C ASN A 517 10.15 24.20 9.94
N VAL A 518 10.29 25.01 8.89
CA VAL A 518 11.45 25.02 8.00
C VAL A 518 12.72 25.44 8.75
N SER A 519 12.64 26.48 9.58
CA SER A 519 13.77 26.91 10.42
C SER A 519 14.21 25.82 11.40
N GLU A 520 13.27 25.19 12.09
CA GLU A 520 13.55 24.10 13.04
C GLU A 520 14.17 22.87 12.36
N ARG A 521 13.68 22.51 11.16
CA ARG A 521 14.33 21.49 10.31
C ARG A 521 15.78 21.87 10.04
N ASP A 522 16.05 23.11 9.65
CA ASP A 522 17.39 23.52 9.26
C ASP A 522 18.37 23.51 10.43
N LYS A 523 17.94 23.91 11.64
CA LYS A 523 18.72 23.78 12.86
C LYS A 523 19.08 22.32 13.15
N PHE A 524 18.12 21.40 12.98
CA PHE A 524 18.37 19.97 13.11
C PHE A 524 19.37 19.45 12.07
N MET A 525 19.20 19.85 10.80
CA MET A 525 20.07 19.41 9.69
C MET A 525 21.48 20.02 9.74
N ARG A 526 21.66 21.18 10.41
CA ARG A 526 22.98 21.74 10.72
C ARG A 526 23.62 21.14 11.98
N GLY A 527 22.84 20.45 12.82
CA GLY A 527 23.32 19.81 14.04
C GLY A 527 23.34 20.74 15.25
N GLU A 528 22.68 21.90 15.16
CA GLU A 528 22.44 22.79 16.31
C GLU A 528 21.48 22.14 17.32
N LYS A 529 20.54 21.34 16.81
CA LYS A 529 19.62 20.52 17.60
C LYS A 529 19.75 19.06 17.18
N LEU A 530 19.88 18.15 18.14
CA LEU A 530 20.11 16.72 17.87
C LEU A 530 18.84 15.87 18.00
N ILE A 531 17.74 16.45 18.49
CA ILE A 531 16.44 15.81 18.62
C ILE A 531 15.45 16.56 17.73
N ALA A 532 14.71 15.84 16.90
CA ALA A 532 13.59 16.35 16.13
C ALA A 532 12.29 15.68 16.55
N VAL A 533 11.21 16.45 16.69
CA VAL A 533 9.86 15.94 16.93
C VAL A 533 8.97 16.31 15.75
N ILE A 534 8.35 15.30 15.13
CA ILE A 534 7.50 15.47 13.94
C ILE A 534 6.08 14.96 14.15
N SER A 535 5.09 15.74 13.68
CA SER A 535 3.69 15.31 13.62
C SER A 535 3.21 15.09 12.19
N ASP A 536 2.19 14.26 11.97
CA ASP A 536 1.58 14.00 10.64
C ASP A 536 1.31 15.32 9.87
N ALA A 537 0.65 16.28 10.55
CA ALA A 537 0.20 17.56 9.98
C ALA A 537 1.33 18.52 9.57
N ALA A 538 2.53 18.37 10.13
CA ALA A 538 3.67 19.23 9.84
C ALA A 538 4.76 18.52 9.04
N SER A 539 4.60 17.23 8.75
CA SER A 539 5.64 16.39 8.15
C SER A 539 5.58 16.26 6.63
N THR A 540 4.53 16.79 5.98
CA THR A 540 4.42 16.80 4.51
C THR A 540 5.60 17.58 3.91
N GLY A 541 6.37 16.92 3.04
CA GLY A 541 7.57 17.51 2.42
C GLY A 541 8.85 17.50 3.27
N ILE A 542 8.79 17.43 4.60
CA ILE A 542 9.99 17.50 5.46
C ILE A 542 10.91 16.29 5.23
N SER A 543 12.23 16.54 5.26
CA SER A 543 13.29 15.56 5.08
C SER A 543 14.32 15.72 6.21
N LEU A 544 14.55 14.64 6.97
CA LEU A 544 15.41 14.62 8.17
C LEU A 544 16.49 13.52 8.10
N HIS A 545 16.65 12.87 6.96
CA HIS A 545 17.68 11.86 6.74
C HIS A 545 19.10 12.44 6.90
N ALA A 546 20.11 11.58 7.08
CA ALA A 546 21.50 11.99 7.14
C ALA A 546 22.05 12.27 5.72
N ASP A 547 21.61 13.35 5.10
CA ASP A 547 21.98 13.73 3.72
C ASP A 547 23.50 14.02 3.61
N ASN A 548 24.14 13.52 2.55
CA ASN A 548 25.56 13.82 2.26
C ASN A 548 25.85 15.33 2.10
N ARG A 549 24.82 16.12 1.77
CA ARG A 549 24.91 17.57 1.50
C ARG A 549 24.81 18.44 2.75
N VAL A 550 24.41 17.89 3.90
CA VAL A 550 24.23 18.67 5.14
C VAL A 550 25.37 18.44 6.13
N LEU A 551 25.51 19.34 7.10
CA LEU A 551 26.52 19.26 8.15
C LEU A 551 26.25 18.09 9.11
N ASN A 552 24.99 17.89 9.53
CA ASN A 552 24.63 16.84 10.47
C ASN A 552 24.48 15.48 9.79
N LYS A 553 25.58 14.73 9.68
CA LYS A 553 25.67 13.41 9.05
C LYS A 553 25.49 12.22 10.01
N ARG A 554 25.21 12.48 11.30
CA ARG A 554 25.04 11.44 12.34
C ARG A 554 23.94 10.45 11.99
N ARG A 555 24.07 9.20 12.45
CA ARG A 555 23.05 8.18 12.21
C ARG A 555 21.73 8.58 12.88
N ARG A 556 20.61 8.32 12.19
CA ARG A 556 19.26 8.64 12.69
C ARG A 556 18.69 7.47 13.46
N ILE A 557 18.25 7.71 14.70
CA ILE A 557 17.39 6.81 15.48
C ILE A 557 15.99 7.40 15.42
N HIS A 558 15.09 6.73 14.70
CA HIS A 558 13.72 7.18 14.51
C HIS A 558 12.79 6.39 15.43
N VAL A 559 12.25 7.06 16.45
CA VAL A 559 11.31 6.51 17.41
C VAL A 559 9.88 6.80 16.96
N THR A 560 9.12 5.75 16.65
CA THR A 560 7.68 5.89 16.34
C THR A 560 6.88 5.85 17.64
N TRP A 561 6.86 6.98 18.36
CA TRP A 561 6.24 7.07 19.68
C TRP A 561 4.73 6.80 19.64
N GLU A 562 4.06 7.37 18.64
CA GLU A 562 2.64 7.12 18.36
C GLU A 562 2.50 6.40 17.01
N LEU A 563 2.08 5.13 17.03
CA LEU A 563 1.85 4.38 15.80
C LEU A 563 0.68 4.98 15.00
N PRO A 564 0.87 5.22 13.69
CA PRO A 564 -0.22 5.62 12.80
C PRO A 564 -1.26 4.51 12.61
N TRP A 565 -2.50 4.90 12.31
CA TRP A 565 -3.62 3.97 12.11
C TRP A 565 -3.50 3.11 10.85
N SER A 566 -2.77 3.61 9.86
CA SER A 566 -2.54 2.96 8.57
C SER A 566 -1.05 2.72 8.39
N ALA A 567 -0.68 1.55 7.88
CA ALA A 567 0.71 1.25 7.59
C ALA A 567 1.32 2.20 6.56
N GLU A 568 0.51 2.73 5.65
CA GLU A 568 0.90 3.73 4.65
C GLU A 568 1.43 5.00 5.33
N LYS A 569 0.67 5.57 6.28
CA LYS A 569 1.11 6.72 7.08
C LYS A 569 2.38 6.42 7.88
N ALA A 570 2.50 5.20 8.43
CA ALA A 570 3.73 4.80 9.12
C ALA A 570 4.93 4.80 8.16
N VAL A 571 4.82 4.17 7.00
CA VAL A 571 5.89 4.18 5.98
C VAL A 571 6.20 5.62 5.52
N GLN A 572 5.20 6.48 5.36
CA GLN A 572 5.38 7.89 5.02
C GLN A 572 6.13 8.68 6.11
N GLN A 573 5.88 8.37 7.39
CA GLN A 573 6.59 8.96 8.52
C GLN A 573 8.04 8.44 8.59
N LEU A 574 8.27 7.15 8.41
CA LEU A 574 9.61 6.55 8.42
C LEU A 574 10.45 7.05 7.23
N GLY A 575 9.81 7.25 6.06
CA GLY A 575 10.40 7.88 4.89
C GLY A 575 10.84 9.35 5.09
N ARG A 576 10.66 9.94 6.28
CA ARG A 576 11.27 11.24 6.63
C ARG A 576 12.75 11.10 6.99
N SER A 577 13.18 9.95 7.50
CA SER A 577 14.57 9.66 7.87
C SER A 577 15.28 8.70 6.91
N LEU A 578 14.54 7.97 6.05
CA LEU A 578 15.11 7.14 4.97
C LEU A 578 14.86 7.79 3.61
N ARG A 579 15.94 8.23 2.96
CA ARG A 579 15.93 8.83 1.61
C ARG A 579 17.17 8.37 0.84
N SER A 580 17.19 8.63 -0.47
CA SER A 580 18.40 8.50 -1.27
C SER A 580 19.47 9.51 -0.82
N ASN A 581 20.73 9.25 -1.17
CA ASN A 581 21.87 10.11 -0.80
C ASN A 581 22.13 10.27 0.72
N GLN A 582 21.72 9.29 1.53
CA GLN A 582 22.01 9.26 2.96
C GLN A 582 23.41 8.65 3.24
N THR A 583 24.11 9.17 4.25
CA THR A 583 25.39 8.63 4.75
C THR A 583 25.22 7.29 5.46
N SER A 584 24.10 7.13 6.15
CA SER A 584 23.78 5.95 6.95
C SER A 584 22.28 5.71 6.97
N ALA A 585 21.88 4.44 6.98
CA ALA A 585 20.49 4.06 7.12
C ALA A 585 20.01 4.19 8.58
N PRO A 586 18.75 4.61 8.81
CA PRO A 586 18.22 4.80 10.14
C PRO A 586 18.04 3.49 10.93
N ILE A 587 18.00 3.62 12.25
CA ILE A 587 17.46 2.61 13.16
C ILE A 587 16.05 3.04 13.53
N TYR A 588 15.07 2.16 13.35
CA TYR A 588 13.68 2.39 13.70
C TYR A 588 13.34 1.69 15.00
N LEU A 589 12.94 2.46 16.01
CA LEU A 589 12.47 1.96 17.30
C LEU A 589 10.94 2.02 17.34
N LEU A 590 10.30 0.86 17.52
CA LEU A 590 8.85 0.71 17.63
C LEU A 590 8.48 0.31 19.06
N PRO A 591 8.18 1.26 19.96
CA PRO A 591 7.66 0.96 21.28
C PRO A 591 6.21 0.48 21.20
N VAL A 592 5.95 -0.74 21.69
CA VAL A 592 4.62 -1.40 21.66
C VAL A 592 4.29 -1.88 23.07
N THR A 593 3.15 -1.49 23.61
CA THR A 593 2.70 -1.98 24.91
C THR A 593 2.13 -3.40 24.81
N ASN A 594 2.07 -4.12 25.92
CA ASN A 594 1.39 -5.41 26.01
C ASN A 594 -0.15 -5.30 26.05
N LEU A 595 -0.73 -4.13 25.74
CA LEU A 595 -2.18 -3.94 25.62
C LEU A 595 -2.68 -4.51 24.28
N SER A 596 -3.57 -5.50 24.34
CA SER A 596 -4.13 -6.15 23.16
C SER A 596 -4.80 -5.18 22.18
N GLY A 597 -5.42 -4.10 22.69
CA GLY A 597 -6.02 -3.07 21.85
C GLY A 597 -5.01 -2.29 20.99
N GLU A 598 -3.73 -2.23 21.38
CA GLU A 598 -2.66 -1.58 20.60
C GLU A 598 -2.04 -2.51 19.54
N MET A 599 -2.12 -3.83 19.75
CA MET A 599 -1.43 -4.84 18.94
C MET A 599 -1.81 -4.80 17.45
N ARG A 600 -3.07 -4.46 17.12
CA ARG A 600 -3.51 -4.32 15.72
C ARG A 600 -2.73 -3.25 14.94
N PHE A 601 -2.40 -2.12 15.58
CA PHE A 601 -1.70 -1.03 14.90
C PHE A 601 -0.23 -1.39 14.68
N ALA A 602 0.38 -1.96 15.72
CA ALA A 602 1.75 -2.45 15.64
C ALA A 602 1.89 -3.52 14.55
N SER A 603 0.97 -4.47 14.48
CA SER A 603 1.06 -5.57 13.52
C SER A 603 0.93 -5.15 12.06
N THR A 604 -0.04 -4.27 11.78
CA THR A 604 -0.27 -3.77 10.42
C THR A 604 0.95 -3.01 9.91
N VAL A 605 1.56 -2.18 10.77
CA VAL A 605 2.78 -1.43 10.46
C VAL A 605 3.97 -2.37 10.29
N CYS A 606 4.22 -3.27 11.24
CA CYS A 606 5.35 -4.19 11.18
C CYS A 606 5.30 -5.11 9.95
N LYS A 607 4.14 -5.66 9.61
CA LYS A 607 3.95 -6.47 8.40
C LYS A 607 4.34 -5.69 7.14
N ARG A 608 3.89 -4.44 7.04
CA ARG A 608 4.22 -3.59 5.89
C ARG A 608 5.71 -3.31 5.79
N LEU A 609 6.38 -3.12 6.93
CA LEU A 609 7.84 -2.91 6.98
C LEU A 609 8.61 -4.16 6.59
N GLN A 610 8.19 -5.32 7.08
CA GLN A 610 8.75 -6.61 6.66
C GLN A 610 8.61 -6.81 5.16
N HIS A 611 7.41 -6.52 4.62
CA HIS A 611 7.21 -6.57 3.18
C HIS A 611 8.26 -5.71 2.49
N LEU A 612 8.47 -4.45 2.90
CA LEU A 612 9.45 -3.52 2.31
C LEU A 612 10.95 -3.92 2.47
N GLY A 613 11.26 -5.10 2.99
CA GLY A 613 12.63 -5.63 3.09
C GLY A 613 13.39 -5.18 4.35
N ALA A 614 12.67 -4.79 5.39
CA ALA A 614 13.22 -4.46 6.71
C ALA A 614 13.90 -5.65 7.38
N LEU A 615 15.19 -5.52 7.74
CA LEU A 615 15.87 -6.49 8.63
C LEU A 615 15.58 -6.13 10.09
N THR A 616 14.86 -6.99 10.80
CA THR A 616 14.64 -6.86 12.24
C THR A 616 15.85 -7.40 13.00
N ARG A 617 16.31 -6.72 14.06
CA ARG A 617 17.36 -7.26 14.93
C ARG A 617 16.78 -8.40 15.77
N GLY A 618 17.31 -9.60 15.56
CA GLY A 618 16.80 -10.87 16.10
C GLY A 618 16.76 -11.87 14.95
N ASP A 619 17.85 -12.62 14.77
CA ASP A 619 18.13 -13.67 13.78
C ASP A 619 17.45 -13.64 12.40
N ARG A 620 18.25 -13.84 11.35
CA ARG A 620 17.77 -14.16 9.99
C ARG A 620 16.77 -15.34 9.96
N ARG A 621 16.78 -16.18 11.01
CA ARG A 621 15.88 -17.33 11.23
C ARG A 621 14.59 -16.98 12.01
N ALA A 622 14.53 -15.89 12.75
CA ALA A 622 13.31 -15.43 13.43
C ALA A 622 12.38 -14.61 12.51
N ALA A 623 12.86 -14.21 11.32
CA ALA A 623 11.98 -13.68 10.26
C ALA A 623 11.09 -14.79 9.64
N SER A 624 11.55 -16.04 9.68
CA SER A 624 10.81 -17.24 9.26
C SER A 624 9.89 -17.81 10.34
N GLU A 625 10.10 -17.52 11.63
CA GLU A 625 9.23 -17.95 12.72
C GLU A 625 8.97 -16.82 13.76
N GLY A 626 7.71 -16.38 13.86
CA GLY A 626 7.16 -15.88 15.12
C GLY A 626 6.90 -14.37 15.24
N ALA A 627 7.91 -13.49 15.21
CA ALA A 627 7.74 -12.20 15.89
C ALA A 627 6.70 -11.22 15.30
N PHE A 628 6.37 -11.32 14.00
CA PHE A 628 5.45 -10.37 13.33
C PHE A 628 4.39 -11.03 12.44
N ALA A 629 4.55 -12.31 12.07
CA ALA A 629 3.57 -13.05 11.28
C ALA A 629 2.31 -13.41 12.09
N GLU A 630 2.42 -13.46 13.42
CA GLU A 630 1.35 -13.80 14.38
C GLU A 630 0.18 -12.80 14.44
N PHE A 631 0.23 -11.68 13.72
CA PHE A 631 -0.64 -10.54 14.05
C PHE A 631 -1.45 -9.92 12.88
N ASN A 632 -1.63 -10.61 11.75
CA ASN A 632 -2.43 -10.10 10.63
C ASN A 632 -3.95 -10.32 10.85
N PHE A 633 -4.58 -9.48 11.66
CA PHE A 633 -5.99 -9.65 12.05
C PHE A 633 -7.02 -9.06 11.08
N ASP A 634 -6.64 -8.11 10.22
CA ASP A 634 -7.57 -7.40 9.33
C ASP A 634 -7.65 -8.07 7.95
N ASN A 635 -8.04 -9.35 7.94
CA ASN A 635 -8.27 -10.14 6.74
C ASN A 635 -9.60 -10.90 6.86
N GLU A 636 -10.03 -11.59 5.79
CA GLU A 636 -11.31 -12.32 5.81
C GLU A 636 -11.38 -13.38 6.93
N PHE A 637 -10.26 -14.00 7.30
CA PHE A 637 -10.21 -14.94 8.41
C PHE A 637 -10.42 -14.25 9.76
N GLY A 638 -9.83 -13.07 9.98
CA GLY A 638 -10.10 -12.27 11.18
C GLY A 638 -11.54 -11.80 11.27
N LYS A 639 -12.14 -11.40 10.13
CA LYS A 639 -13.58 -11.06 10.07
C LYS A 639 -14.48 -12.24 10.41
N GLN A 640 -14.17 -13.42 9.87
CA GLN A 640 -14.90 -14.67 10.17
C GLN A 640 -14.69 -15.13 11.61
N ALA A 641 -13.46 -15.03 12.13
CA ALA A 641 -13.12 -15.34 13.51
C ALA A 641 -13.89 -14.46 14.49
N LEU A 642 -13.96 -13.15 14.22
CA LEU A 642 -14.73 -12.20 15.02
C LEU A 642 -16.22 -12.57 15.06
N GLN A 643 -16.81 -12.88 13.90
CA GLN A 643 -18.20 -13.34 13.83
C GLN A 643 -18.42 -14.66 14.58
N THR A 644 -17.48 -15.60 14.47
CA THR A 644 -17.55 -16.90 15.12
C THR A 644 -17.50 -16.74 16.63
N MET A 645 -16.57 -15.94 17.13
CA MET A 645 -16.43 -15.60 18.55
C MET A 645 -17.69 -14.92 19.08
N TYR A 646 -18.22 -13.90 18.41
CA TYR A 646 -19.44 -13.21 18.87
C TYR A 646 -20.65 -14.15 18.91
N THR A 647 -20.79 -15.02 17.91
CA THR A 647 -21.89 -15.98 17.84
C THR A 647 -21.79 -16.99 18.99
N ALA A 648 -20.59 -17.51 19.26
CA ALA A 648 -20.34 -18.45 20.33
C ALA A 648 -20.61 -17.83 21.71
N ILE A 649 -20.11 -16.61 21.96
CA ILE A 649 -20.37 -15.87 23.21
C ILE A 649 -21.86 -15.59 23.41
N CYS A 650 -22.58 -15.17 22.35
CA CYS A 650 -24.00 -14.84 22.46
C CYS A 650 -24.88 -16.05 22.74
N ARG A 651 -24.59 -17.18 22.07
CA ARG A 651 -25.32 -18.45 22.19
C ARG A 651 -24.88 -19.29 23.38
N ASN A 652 -23.92 -18.81 24.16
CA ASN A 652 -23.29 -19.57 25.23
C ASN A 652 -22.80 -20.95 24.75
N SER A 653 -22.05 -20.96 23.66
CA SER A 653 -21.47 -22.16 23.05
C SER A 653 -19.97 -21.97 22.81
N LEU A 654 -19.28 -23.03 22.38
CA LEU A 654 -17.91 -22.96 21.89
C LEU A 654 -17.88 -23.10 20.37
N PRO A 655 -16.91 -22.47 19.68
CA PRO A 655 -16.61 -22.81 18.30
C PRO A 655 -16.19 -24.28 18.20
N GLN A 656 -16.56 -24.94 17.09
CA GLN A 656 -16.22 -26.34 16.86
C GLN A 656 -14.69 -26.52 16.89
N GLY A 657 -14.21 -27.55 17.60
CA GLY A 657 -12.78 -27.88 17.66
C GLY A 657 -11.92 -27.04 18.61
N LEU A 658 -12.53 -26.19 19.46
CA LEU A 658 -11.84 -25.41 20.50
C LEU A 658 -12.35 -25.81 21.90
N ALA A 659 -11.46 -26.07 22.85
CA ALA A 659 -11.80 -26.30 24.25
C ALA A 659 -11.62 -25.02 25.09
N VAL A 660 -12.30 -24.92 26.24
CA VAL A 660 -12.19 -23.75 27.15
C VAL A 660 -10.74 -23.52 27.57
N GLN A 661 -9.98 -24.59 27.84
CA GLN A 661 -8.59 -24.50 28.25
C GLN A 661 -7.68 -23.92 27.15
N ASP A 662 -8.05 -24.10 25.87
CA ASP A 662 -7.32 -23.57 24.72
C ASP A 662 -7.63 -22.07 24.47
N LEU A 663 -8.74 -21.58 25.02
CA LEU A 663 -9.22 -20.21 24.81
C LEU A 663 -8.77 -19.24 25.90
N CYS A 664 -8.82 -19.66 27.16
CA CYS A 664 -8.39 -18.81 28.28
C CYS A 664 -8.09 -19.64 29.53
N LYS A 665 -6.87 -19.52 30.06
CA LYS A 665 -6.44 -20.19 31.30
C LYS A 665 -7.17 -19.69 32.56
N SER A 666 -7.85 -18.54 32.48
CA SER A 666 -8.51 -17.89 33.62
C SER A 666 -9.87 -18.50 33.96
N TYR A 667 -10.42 -19.38 33.12
CA TYR A 667 -11.76 -19.94 33.29
C TYR A 667 -11.72 -21.46 33.24
N SER A 668 -12.41 -22.09 34.19
CA SER A 668 -12.66 -23.54 34.20
C SER A 668 -13.94 -23.95 33.48
N ASP A 669 -14.89 -23.01 33.34
CA ASP A 669 -16.22 -23.24 32.76
C ASP A 669 -16.53 -22.26 31.61
N MET A 670 -17.13 -22.80 30.56
CA MET A 670 -17.56 -22.08 29.36
C MET A 670 -18.62 -21.03 29.68
N THR A 671 -19.60 -21.36 30.54
CA THR A 671 -20.72 -20.45 30.83
C THR A 671 -20.23 -19.23 31.60
N ALA A 672 -19.37 -19.43 32.59
CA ALA A 672 -18.72 -18.35 33.33
C ALA A 672 -17.87 -17.44 32.42
N MET A 673 -17.09 -18.03 31.51
CA MET A 673 -16.30 -17.30 30.51
C MET A 673 -17.20 -16.47 29.60
N ASN A 674 -18.13 -17.11 28.89
CA ASN A 674 -19.01 -16.45 27.93
C ASN A 674 -19.85 -15.36 28.57
N LYS A 675 -20.36 -15.56 29.79
CA LYS A 675 -21.07 -14.50 30.54
C LYS A 675 -20.17 -13.28 30.77
N SER A 676 -18.96 -13.49 31.29
CA SER A 676 -18.03 -12.40 31.56
C SER A 676 -17.60 -11.66 30.29
N LEU A 677 -17.34 -12.38 29.20
CA LEU A 677 -16.95 -11.77 27.93
C LEU A 677 -18.13 -11.07 27.25
N LYS A 678 -19.34 -11.62 27.35
CA LYS A 678 -20.57 -10.98 26.87
C LYS A 678 -20.80 -9.64 27.55
N GLU A 679 -20.63 -9.56 28.87
CA GLU A 679 -20.69 -8.29 29.62
C GLU A 679 -19.67 -7.26 29.12
N CYS A 680 -18.44 -7.69 28.81
CA CYS A 680 -17.43 -6.81 28.24
C CYS A 680 -17.84 -6.29 26.86
N LEU A 681 -18.35 -7.15 25.97
CA LEU A 681 -18.78 -6.77 24.62
C LEU A 681 -19.99 -5.82 24.63
N PHE A 682 -20.93 -6.02 25.57
CA PHE A 682 -22.00 -5.07 25.84
C PHE A 682 -21.45 -3.73 26.32
N PHE A 683 -20.49 -3.77 27.24
CA PHE A 683 -19.92 -2.56 27.82
C PHE A 683 -19.26 -1.67 26.76
N VAL A 684 -18.59 -2.26 25.77
CA VAL A 684 -17.93 -1.49 24.70
C VAL A 684 -18.79 -1.30 23.43
N ASP A 685 -20.11 -1.57 23.51
CA ASP A 685 -21.08 -1.38 22.42
C ASP A 685 -20.66 -2.10 21.12
N LEU A 686 -20.14 -3.32 21.31
CA LEU A 686 -19.91 -4.27 20.24
C LEU A 686 -21.13 -5.19 20.04
N ILE A 687 -21.93 -5.38 21.09
CA ILE A 687 -23.17 -6.16 21.08
C ILE A 687 -24.26 -5.35 21.80
N SER A 688 -25.47 -5.36 21.25
CA SER A 688 -26.73 -4.86 21.86
C SER A 688 -27.65 -6.01 22.29
N GLU A 689 -28.65 -5.73 23.12
CA GLU A 689 -29.59 -6.74 23.64
C GLU A 689 -30.33 -7.46 22.49
N GLU A 690 -30.66 -6.73 21.43
CA GLU A 690 -31.27 -7.28 20.20
C GLU A 690 -30.30 -8.17 19.41
N THR A 691 -29.03 -7.77 19.27
CA THR A 691 -28.02 -8.55 18.54
C THR A 691 -27.52 -9.78 19.30
N ALA A 692 -27.70 -9.82 20.62
CA ALA A 692 -27.40 -10.99 21.44
C ALA A 692 -28.33 -12.17 21.15
N ILE A 693 -29.48 -11.91 20.51
CA ILE A 693 -30.47 -12.92 20.09
C ILE A 693 -30.22 -13.33 18.62
N ASN A 694 -29.90 -12.37 17.73
CA ASN A 694 -29.61 -12.63 16.32
C ASN A 694 -28.40 -11.82 15.83
N VAL A 695 -27.23 -12.45 15.80
CA VAL A 695 -26.02 -11.88 15.17
C VAL A 695 -26.23 -11.78 13.66
N LYS A 696 -26.64 -10.62 13.15
CA LYS A 696 -26.81 -10.38 11.70
C LYS A 696 -25.47 -10.54 10.96
N GLU A 697 -25.46 -11.26 9.84
CA GLU A 697 -24.25 -11.68 9.11
C GLU A 697 -23.28 -10.53 8.72
N ASN A 698 -23.81 -9.33 8.51
CA ASN A 698 -23.04 -8.18 7.99
C ASN A 698 -22.64 -7.13 9.04
N GLN A 699 -23.18 -7.16 10.28
CA GLN A 699 -22.99 -6.06 11.24
C GLN A 699 -21.83 -6.24 12.24
N ASN A 700 -21.12 -7.36 12.22
CA ASN A 700 -20.17 -7.74 13.28
C ASN A 700 -18.81 -8.26 12.77
N ARG A 701 -18.41 -7.84 11.57
CA ARG A 701 -17.15 -8.23 10.92
C ARG A 701 -16.09 -7.11 10.93
N ASP A 702 -16.34 -6.01 11.63
CA ASP A 702 -15.41 -4.89 11.68
C ASP A 702 -14.34 -5.11 12.77
N VAL A 703 -13.25 -5.76 12.36
CA VAL A 703 -12.05 -5.96 13.17
C VAL A 703 -11.51 -4.61 13.68
N SER A 704 -11.66 -3.53 12.90
CA SER A 704 -11.22 -2.21 13.33
C SER A 704 -11.99 -1.68 14.52
N LYS A 705 -13.31 -1.76 14.42
CA LYS A 705 -14.20 -1.37 15.50
C LYS A 705 -13.88 -2.20 16.73
N PHE A 706 -13.72 -3.52 16.60
CA PHE A 706 -13.39 -4.41 17.72
C PHE A 706 -12.15 -3.94 18.50
N PHE A 707 -10.99 -3.82 17.86
CA PHE A 707 -9.75 -3.43 18.55
C PHE A 707 -9.80 -2.01 19.15
N ASN A 708 -10.44 -1.08 18.46
CA ASN A 708 -10.61 0.29 18.96
C ASN A 708 -11.51 0.35 20.21
N ARG A 709 -12.48 -0.56 20.32
CA ARG A 709 -13.44 -0.63 21.42
C ARG A 709 -12.88 -1.36 22.63
N ILE A 710 -12.13 -2.44 22.45
CA ILE A 710 -11.56 -3.19 23.58
C ILE A 710 -10.50 -2.39 24.36
N LEU A 711 -9.91 -1.33 23.80
CA LEU A 711 -9.07 -0.40 24.56
C LEU A 711 -9.80 0.16 25.81
N GLY A 712 -11.13 0.23 25.75
CA GLY A 712 -11.98 0.63 26.87
C GLY A 712 -12.24 -0.45 27.90
N LEU A 713 -11.51 -1.57 27.90
CA LEU A 713 -11.64 -2.65 28.88
C LEU A 713 -10.46 -2.66 29.86
N PRO A 714 -10.63 -3.19 31.08
CA PRO A 714 -9.51 -3.44 31.97
C PRO A 714 -8.45 -4.33 31.30
N VAL A 715 -7.17 -4.13 31.64
CA VAL A 715 -6.02 -4.81 30.98
C VAL A 715 -6.19 -6.32 30.91
N LYS A 716 -6.59 -6.96 32.02
CA LYS A 716 -6.86 -8.41 32.07
C LYS A 716 -7.95 -8.83 31.07
N LYS A 717 -9.05 -8.08 30.97
CA LYS A 717 -10.18 -8.38 30.07
C LYS A 717 -9.82 -8.19 28.60
N GLN A 718 -8.98 -7.21 28.28
CA GLN A 718 -8.44 -7.06 26.94
C GLN A 718 -7.70 -8.31 26.49
N LYS A 719 -6.82 -8.85 27.37
CA LYS A 719 -6.05 -10.05 27.09
C LYS A 719 -6.95 -11.27 26.87
N GLU A 720 -7.90 -11.51 27.77
CA GLU A 720 -8.82 -12.66 27.69
C GLU A 720 -9.64 -12.67 26.39
N ILE A 721 -10.21 -11.52 26.00
CA ILE A 721 -10.98 -11.41 24.75
C ILE A 721 -10.10 -11.58 23.51
N PHE A 722 -8.89 -11.04 23.57
CA PHE A 722 -7.95 -11.13 22.47
C PHE A 722 -7.48 -12.57 22.24
N GLU A 723 -7.14 -13.31 23.30
CA GLU A 723 -6.76 -14.73 23.22
C GLU A 723 -7.88 -15.57 22.58
N TYR A 724 -9.14 -15.36 22.96
CA TYR A 724 -10.26 -16.05 22.32
C TYR A 724 -10.37 -15.70 20.83
N PHE A 725 -10.24 -14.43 20.47
CA PHE A 725 -10.27 -13.99 19.08
C PHE A 725 -9.15 -14.65 18.26
N THR A 726 -7.91 -14.68 18.76
CA THR A 726 -6.77 -15.29 18.07
C THR A 726 -6.95 -16.79 17.90
N SER A 727 -7.41 -17.51 18.92
CA SER A 727 -7.67 -18.96 18.82
C SER A 727 -8.76 -19.28 17.79
N CYS A 728 -9.81 -18.45 17.70
CA CYS A 728 -10.83 -18.60 16.63
C CYS A 728 -10.22 -18.42 15.24
N MET A 729 -9.33 -17.45 15.09
CA MET A 729 -8.68 -17.13 13.82
C MET A 729 -7.71 -18.22 13.38
N GLU A 730 -6.88 -18.72 14.30
CA GLU A 730 -5.95 -19.82 14.05
C GLU A 730 -6.69 -21.09 13.61
N TYR A 731 -7.79 -21.42 14.30
CA TYR A 731 -8.66 -22.53 13.90
C TYR A 731 -9.27 -22.33 12.51
N GLY A 732 -9.81 -21.14 12.24
CA GLY A 732 -10.40 -20.81 10.93
C GLY A 732 -9.38 -20.88 9.79
N ILE A 733 -8.15 -20.41 10.02
CA ILE A 733 -7.05 -20.52 9.06
C ILE A 733 -6.67 -21.99 8.86
N LYS A 734 -6.54 -22.78 9.93
CA LYS A 734 -6.23 -24.21 9.86
C LYS A 734 -7.27 -24.96 9.04
N LYS A 735 -8.56 -24.73 9.32
CA LYS A 735 -9.67 -25.33 8.56
C LYS A 735 -9.67 -24.87 7.10
N ALA A 736 -9.43 -23.59 6.82
CA ALA A 736 -9.38 -23.08 5.46
C ALA A 736 -8.18 -23.62 4.65
N LYS A 737 -7.06 -23.87 5.32
CA LYS A 737 -5.89 -24.57 4.77
C LYS A 737 -6.26 -26.00 4.41
N GLU A 738 -6.74 -26.79 5.39
CA GLU A 738 -7.28 -28.14 5.18
C GLU A 738 -8.36 -28.19 4.10
N GLU A 739 -9.10 -27.08 3.89
CA GLU A 739 -10.15 -26.97 2.90
C GLU A 739 -9.68 -26.61 1.48
N GLY A 740 -8.41 -26.26 1.31
CA GLY A 740 -7.87 -25.71 0.06
C GLY A 740 -8.51 -24.37 -0.31
N ARG A 741 -8.99 -23.59 0.67
CA ARG A 741 -9.61 -22.27 0.49
C ARG A 741 -8.77 -21.10 1.02
N TYR A 742 -7.69 -21.39 1.73
CA TYR A 742 -6.75 -20.35 2.17
C TYR A 742 -5.98 -19.78 0.97
N ALA A 743 -6.09 -18.47 0.74
CA ALA A 743 -5.38 -17.74 -0.29
C ALA A 743 -4.74 -16.48 0.33
N ALA A 744 -3.42 -16.45 0.43
CA ALA A 744 -2.66 -15.33 0.98
C ALA A 744 -1.75 -14.74 -0.09
N GLY A 745 -2.33 -14.05 -1.09
CA GLY A 745 -1.57 -13.50 -2.22
C GLY A 745 -1.27 -14.56 -3.28
N PHE A 746 -0.14 -14.41 -3.99
CA PHE A 746 0.36 -15.44 -4.89
C PHE A 746 0.69 -16.72 -4.12
N LEU A 747 0.51 -17.85 -4.78
CA LEU A 747 0.93 -19.13 -4.28
C LEU A 747 2.35 -19.41 -4.78
N ASP A 748 3.32 -19.46 -3.87
CA ASP A 748 4.71 -19.77 -4.22
C ASP A 748 4.88 -21.29 -4.36
N ILE A 749 5.16 -21.73 -5.57
CA ILE A 749 5.50 -23.14 -5.80
C ILE A 749 7.00 -23.31 -5.61
N THR A 750 7.33 -23.93 -4.49
CA THR A 750 8.70 -24.31 -4.12
C THR A 750 8.88 -25.80 -4.32
N ALA A 751 9.93 -26.19 -5.04
CA ALA A 751 10.32 -27.58 -5.22
C ALA A 751 11.85 -27.67 -5.31
N SER A 752 12.38 -28.89 -5.31
CA SER A 752 13.82 -29.12 -5.46
C SER A 752 14.32 -28.72 -6.85
N SER A 753 13.46 -28.90 -7.85
CA SER A 753 13.69 -28.57 -9.24
C SER A 753 12.37 -28.19 -9.90
N ILE A 754 12.40 -27.12 -10.71
CA ILE A 754 11.28 -26.68 -11.54
C ILE A 754 11.80 -26.30 -12.91
N ALA A 755 11.30 -27.00 -13.93
CA ALA A 755 11.69 -26.81 -15.32
C ALA A 755 10.46 -26.60 -16.21
N ILE A 756 10.65 -25.88 -17.31
CA ILE A 756 9.63 -25.75 -18.35
C ILE A 756 9.59 -27.07 -19.12
N SER A 757 8.43 -27.74 -19.15
CA SER A 757 8.23 -28.97 -19.91
C SER A 757 7.75 -28.71 -21.33
N ASP A 758 6.89 -27.70 -21.50
CA ASP A 758 6.46 -27.19 -22.80
C ASP A 758 6.58 -25.67 -22.81
N GLY A 759 7.22 -25.15 -23.86
CA GLY A 759 7.59 -23.74 -23.99
C GLY A 759 6.36 -22.81 -24.05
N PRO A 760 6.57 -21.49 -23.91
CA PRO A 760 5.49 -20.52 -23.98
C PRO A 760 4.77 -20.61 -25.32
N ARG A 761 3.51 -21.07 -25.29
CA ARG A 761 2.64 -21.15 -26.45
C ARG A 761 1.61 -20.04 -26.36
N ARG A 762 1.57 -19.17 -27.36
CA ARG A 762 0.54 -18.14 -27.44
C ARG A 762 -0.85 -18.76 -27.58
N ILE A 763 -1.78 -18.22 -26.81
CA ILE A 763 -3.17 -18.62 -26.78
C ILE A 763 -4.07 -17.38 -26.80
N PHE A 764 -5.28 -17.52 -27.33
CA PHE A 764 -6.25 -16.42 -27.45
C PHE A 764 -5.79 -15.25 -28.34
N ASP A 765 -4.81 -15.45 -29.23
CA ASP A 765 -4.26 -14.41 -30.12
C ASP A 765 -5.32 -13.65 -30.93
N HIS A 766 -6.38 -14.35 -31.31
CA HIS A 766 -7.47 -13.86 -32.15
C HIS A 766 -8.43 -12.92 -31.41
N LEU A 767 -8.31 -12.76 -30.09
CA LEU A 767 -9.37 -12.17 -29.30
C LEU A 767 -9.19 -10.69 -28.97
N LEU A 768 -7.99 -10.17 -28.69
CA LEU A 768 -7.89 -8.82 -28.12
C LEU A 768 -6.51 -8.13 -28.31
N ASN A 769 -5.63 -8.59 -29.21
CA ASN A 769 -4.21 -8.18 -29.24
C ASN A 769 -3.50 -8.40 -27.88
N ILE A 770 -4.10 -9.22 -27.02
CA ILE A 770 -3.64 -9.55 -25.68
C ILE A 770 -2.61 -10.67 -25.79
N LYS A 771 -1.44 -10.45 -25.19
CA LYS A 771 -0.38 -11.46 -25.13
C LYS A 771 -0.63 -12.37 -23.92
N ILE A 772 -1.25 -13.52 -24.15
CA ILE A 772 -1.37 -14.61 -23.17
C ILE A 772 -0.58 -15.81 -23.66
N GLU A 773 0.27 -16.34 -22.79
CA GLU A 773 1.09 -17.51 -23.07
C GLU A 773 0.72 -18.64 -22.10
N HIS A 774 0.54 -19.84 -22.63
CA HIS A 774 0.44 -21.06 -21.85
C HIS A 774 1.85 -21.64 -21.68
N ILE A 775 2.22 -21.92 -20.44
CA ILE A 775 3.48 -22.56 -20.08
C ILE A 775 3.16 -23.80 -19.25
N SER A 776 3.77 -24.93 -19.61
CA SER A 776 3.72 -26.15 -18.81
C SER A 776 5.00 -26.29 -18.01
N LEU A 777 4.89 -26.55 -16.71
CA LEU A 777 6.03 -26.73 -15.82
C LEU A 777 6.04 -28.16 -15.28
N GLU A 778 7.20 -28.80 -15.30
CA GLU A 778 7.48 -30.03 -14.57
C GLU A 778 8.07 -29.67 -13.20
N ILE A 779 7.40 -30.12 -12.14
CA ILE A 779 7.79 -29.89 -10.75
C ILE A 779 8.38 -31.18 -10.18
N ASP A 780 9.62 -31.15 -9.71
CA ASP A 780 10.25 -32.23 -8.94
C ASP A 780 10.49 -31.77 -7.49
N ARG A 781 9.65 -32.28 -6.58
CA ARG A 781 9.69 -31.95 -5.14
C ARG A 781 10.45 -32.97 -4.30
N GLY A 782 11.16 -33.92 -4.93
CA GLY A 782 11.86 -34.97 -4.21
C GLY A 782 13.14 -34.52 -3.55
N MET A 783 13.56 -35.23 -2.52
CA MET A 783 14.84 -34.98 -1.86
C MET A 783 15.83 -36.08 -2.24
N SER A 784 16.90 -35.71 -2.93
CA SER A 784 17.98 -36.63 -3.26
C SER A 784 18.68 -37.15 -1.99
N TRP A 785 19.33 -38.31 -2.09
CA TRP A 785 20.11 -38.87 -0.99
C TRP A 785 21.15 -37.88 -0.45
N ASP A 786 21.89 -37.20 -1.34
CA ASP A 786 22.91 -36.23 -0.94
C ASP A 786 22.31 -35.03 -0.21
N SER A 787 21.12 -34.57 -0.63
CA SER A 787 20.39 -33.49 0.03
C SER A 787 19.92 -33.91 1.43
N ALA A 788 19.40 -35.13 1.57
CA ALA A 788 18.99 -35.70 2.85
C ALA A 788 20.19 -35.86 3.79
N LEU A 789 21.33 -36.33 3.27
CA LEU A 789 22.56 -36.50 4.03
C LEU A 789 23.13 -35.16 4.50
N ASN A 790 23.14 -34.15 3.62
CA ASN A 790 23.57 -32.80 3.98
C ASN A 790 22.65 -32.18 5.02
N ARG A 791 21.34 -32.38 4.92
CA ARG A 791 20.39 -31.94 5.94
C ARG A 791 20.69 -32.55 7.30
N LEU A 792 20.90 -33.86 7.35
CA LEU A 792 21.29 -34.56 8.58
C LEU A 792 22.58 -33.97 9.17
N LYS A 793 23.62 -33.72 8.37
CA LYS A 793 24.89 -33.12 8.83
C LYS A 793 24.73 -31.72 9.42
N LEU A 794 23.79 -30.93 8.91
CA LEU A 794 23.56 -29.55 9.36
C LEU A 794 22.74 -29.48 10.67
N THR A 795 21.94 -30.50 10.98
CA THR A 795 21.08 -30.55 12.17
C THR A 795 21.62 -31.41 13.31
N SER A 796 22.55 -32.33 13.02
CA SER A 796 23.00 -33.37 13.95
C SER A 796 23.79 -32.86 15.15
N ASN A 797 23.05 -32.41 16.17
CA ASN A 797 23.56 -32.03 17.48
C ASN A 797 23.13 -33.00 18.60
N THR A 798 22.14 -33.87 18.34
CA THR A 798 21.51 -34.76 19.33
C THR A 798 21.32 -36.16 18.74
N GLY A 799 21.62 -37.21 19.51
CA GLY A 799 21.68 -38.61 19.04
C GLY A 799 20.37 -39.22 18.52
N ASP A 800 19.25 -38.50 18.57
CA ASP A 800 17.90 -38.95 18.18
C ASP A 800 17.53 -38.69 16.72
N GLU A 801 18.38 -37.99 15.96
CA GLU A 801 18.17 -37.73 14.52
C GLU A 801 18.71 -38.85 13.63
N GLY A 802 18.07 -39.08 12.48
CA GLY A 802 18.57 -40.07 11.51
C GLY A 802 17.52 -40.59 10.53
N PHE A 803 17.88 -41.65 9.81
CA PHE A 803 16.99 -42.34 8.88
C PHE A 803 16.18 -43.41 9.60
N PHE A 804 14.89 -43.50 9.26
CA PHE A 804 13.95 -44.44 9.86
C PHE A 804 13.11 -45.11 8.78
N ILE A 805 12.74 -46.36 9.02
CA ILE A 805 11.88 -47.17 8.16
C ILE A 805 10.57 -47.50 8.88
N SER A 806 9.45 -47.53 8.17
CA SER A 806 8.15 -47.86 8.76
C SER A 806 8.17 -49.28 9.35
N LYS A 807 7.58 -49.45 10.53
CA LYS A 807 7.47 -50.77 11.17
C LYS A 807 6.47 -51.68 10.45
N ARG A 808 5.47 -51.07 9.82
CA ARG A 808 4.41 -51.73 9.04
C ARG A 808 4.53 -51.37 7.57
N ASP A 809 3.96 -52.21 6.72
CA ASP A 809 3.84 -51.96 5.30
C ASP A 809 2.68 -50.99 5.03
N ILE A 810 2.95 -49.91 4.30
CA ILE A 810 1.99 -48.89 3.89
C ILE A 810 1.74 -49.06 2.39
N TYR A 811 0.53 -49.49 2.04
CA TYR A 811 0.17 -49.94 0.68
C TYR A 811 1.11 -51.05 0.16
N GLY A 812 1.42 -52.03 1.02
CA GLY A 812 2.20 -53.22 0.68
C GLY A 812 3.71 -53.04 0.63
N ARG A 813 4.25 -51.93 1.15
CA ARG A 813 5.71 -51.65 1.16
C ARG A 813 6.15 -50.90 2.43
N LYS A 814 7.37 -51.15 2.88
CA LYS A 814 8.03 -50.30 3.90
C LYS A 814 8.43 -48.95 3.33
N ARG A 815 8.36 -47.91 4.16
CA ARG A 815 8.61 -46.51 3.77
C ARG A 815 9.78 -45.94 4.55
N ILE A 816 10.68 -45.25 3.85
CA ILE A 816 11.85 -44.63 4.48
C ILE A 816 11.64 -43.12 4.63
N VAL A 817 12.08 -42.59 5.77
CA VAL A 817 12.02 -41.17 6.10
C VAL A 817 13.27 -40.73 6.85
N LEU A 818 13.60 -39.45 6.77
CA LEU A 818 14.64 -38.79 7.55
C LEU A 818 13.95 -37.95 8.64
N ALA A 819 14.32 -38.14 9.89
CA ALA A 819 13.79 -37.37 11.02
C ALA A 819 14.89 -36.49 11.63
N THR A 820 14.63 -35.18 11.71
CA THR A 820 15.51 -34.16 12.32
C THR A 820 14.74 -33.38 13.39
N LEU A 821 15.38 -32.98 14.48
CA LEU A 821 14.78 -32.22 15.56
C LEU A 821 14.75 -30.72 15.23
N LYS A 822 13.70 -30.02 15.68
CA LYS A 822 13.55 -28.58 15.44
C LYS A 822 14.49 -27.74 16.31
N ASN A 823 14.58 -28.07 17.60
CA ASN A 823 15.44 -27.43 18.60
C ASN A 823 15.96 -28.49 19.58
N SER A 824 17.16 -28.31 20.13
CA SER A 824 17.80 -29.26 21.06
C SER A 824 17.07 -29.50 22.40
N GLY A 825 15.94 -28.81 22.65
CA GLY A 825 15.09 -28.98 23.84
C GLY A 825 13.63 -29.36 23.58
N ASP A 826 13.16 -29.29 22.33
CA ASP A 826 11.79 -29.64 21.97
C ASP A 826 11.77 -31.04 21.36
N ASN A 827 11.00 -31.98 21.93
CA ASN A 827 10.80 -33.35 21.41
C ASN A 827 9.94 -33.37 20.12
N ILE A 828 10.19 -32.44 19.20
CA ILE A 828 9.45 -32.22 17.96
C ILE A 828 10.34 -32.56 16.77
N VAL A 829 9.86 -33.48 15.93
CA VAL A 829 10.55 -34.02 14.77
C VAL A 829 9.95 -33.46 13.49
N ILE A 830 10.84 -33.10 12.57
CA ILE A 830 10.55 -32.76 11.17
C ILE A 830 10.89 -33.98 10.32
N ILE A 831 9.88 -34.51 9.62
CA ILE A 831 10.01 -35.70 8.76
C ILE A 831 10.30 -35.26 7.33
N SER A 832 11.38 -35.74 6.73
CA SER A 832 11.69 -35.56 5.31
C SER A 832 11.56 -36.87 4.55
N ARG A 833 10.98 -36.82 3.34
CA ARG A 833 10.71 -38.00 2.52
C ARG A 833 11.44 -37.92 1.17
N PRO A 834 11.77 -39.07 0.56
CA PRO A 834 12.34 -39.10 -0.79
C PRO A 834 11.43 -38.43 -1.83
N SER A 835 10.11 -38.60 -1.69
CA SER A 835 9.11 -38.15 -2.69
C SER A 835 8.64 -36.70 -2.53
N THR A 836 8.53 -36.19 -1.29
CA THR A 836 7.96 -34.86 -1.02
C THR A 836 8.92 -33.90 -0.33
N GLY A 837 10.13 -34.35 0.02
CA GLY A 837 11.09 -33.55 0.77
C GLY A 837 10.68 -33.35 2.22
N ALA A 838 11.12 -32.24 2.83
CA ALA A 838 10.85 -31.92 4.23
C ALA A 838 9.36 -31.57 4.44
N SER A 839 8.68 -32.34 5.29
CA SER A 839 7.31 -32.08 5.70
C SER A 839 7.22 -30.83 6.57
N LYS A 840 6.10 -30.12 6.42
CA LYS A 840 5.73 -28.99 7.29
C LYS A 840 4.97 -29.45 8.54
N SER A 841 4.53 -30.71 8.60
CA SER A 841 3.83 -31.23 9.76
C SER A 841 4.84 -31.59 10.84
N GLU A 842 4.69 -30.98 12.01
CA GLU A 842 5.47 -31.29 13.20
C GLU A 842 4.84 -32.48 13.94
N GLU A 843 5.68 -33.40 14.40
CA GLU A 843 5.23 -34.57 15.15
C GLU A 843 6.10 -34.77 16.39
N ARG A 844 5.49 -35.19 17.51
CA ARG A 844 6.24 -35.51 18.72
C ARG A 844 7.09 -36.76 18.48
N LEU A 845 8.34 -36.74 18.94
CA LEU A 845 9.30 -37.84 18.79
C LEU A 845 8.72 -39.19 19.24
N ASN A 846 8.01 -39.20 20.38
CA ASN A 846 7.41 -40.41 20.93
C ASN A 846 6.33 -41.01 20.02
N ASP A 847 5.51 -40.19 19.36
CA ASP A 847 4.45 -40.66 18.46
C ASP A 847 5.04 -41.13 17.13
N PHE A 848 6.07 -40.44 16.64
CA PHE A 848 6.83 -40.85 15.46
C PHE A 848 7.52 -42.22 15.66
N GLN A 849 8.19 -42.42 16.80
CA GLN A 849 8.89 -43.65 17.13
C GLN A 849 7.96 -44.86 17.35
N LYS A 850 6.66 -44.65 17.57
CA LYS A 850 5.68 -45.76 17.55
C LYS A 850 5.57 -46.35 16.14
N ARG A 851 5.63 -45.52 15.09
CA ARG A 851 5.37 -45.90 13.69
C ARG A 851 6.63 -46.28 12.91
N TYR A 852 7.78 -45.71 13.26
CA TYR A 852 9.04 -45.94 12.54
C TYR A 852 10.14 -46.53 13.43
N LYS A 853 11.07 -47.27 12.81
CA LYS A 853 12.26 -47.87 13.43
C LYS A 853 13.51 -47.26 12.79
N ARG A 854 14.50 -46.89 13.61
CA ARG A 854 15.77 -46.31 13.14
C ARG A 854 16.60 -47.31 12.35
N LEU A 855 17.24 -46.83 11.29
CA LEU A 855 18.28 -47.54 10.55
C LEU A 855 19.65 -47.05 11.02
N ASN A 856 20.50 -47.98 11.48
CA ASN A 856 21.83 -47.66 12.00
C ASN A 856 22.90 -47.67 10.89
N LYS A 857 22.62 -48.29 9.75
CA LYS A 857 23.52 -48.37 8.60
C LYS A 857 23.09 -47.40 7.52
N LEU A 858 23.95 -46.44 7.19
CA LEU A 858 23.69 -45.46 6.13
C LEU A 858 23.62 -46.11 4.74
N SER A 859 24.33 -47.22 4.51
CA SER A 859 24.28 -47.96 3.23
C SER A 859 22.90 -48.55 2.96
N GLU A 860 22.27 -49.14 3.99
CA GLU A 860 20.92 -49.69 3.94
C GLU A 860 19.88 -48.57 3.76
N ALA A 861 20.05 -47.46 4.49
CA ALA A 861 19.20 -46.29 4.32
C ALA A 861 19.30 -45.69 2.91
N LYS A 862 20.49 -45.67 2.30
CA LYS A 862 20.71 -45.17 0.94
C LYS A 862 19.92 -45.96 -0.08
N GLU A 863 19.99 -47.29 -0.02
CA GLU A 863 19.32 -48.18 -0.96
C GLU A 863 17.80 -47.97 -0.94
N TYR A 864 17.19 -48.00 0.25
CA TYR A 864 15.76 -47.71 0.41
C TYR A 864 15.38 -46.30 -0.05
N TRP A 865 16.22 -45.30 0.22
CA TRP A 865 15.94 -43.92 -0.15
C TRP A 865 15.97 -43.72 -1.66
N GLU A 866 17.00 -44.22 -2.34
CA GLU A 866 17.15 -44.11 -3.79
C GLU A 866 16.06 -44.91 -4.53
N GLU A 867 15.69 -46.09 -4.04
CA GLU A 867 14.59 -46.88 -4.61
C GLU A 867 13.25 -46.11 -4.54
N GLU A 868 12.89 -45.58 -3.36
CA GLU A 868 11.65 -44.83 -3.18
C GLU A 868 11.68 -43.47 -3.91
N HIS A 869 12.84 -42.80 -3.94
CA HIS A 869 13.06 -41.58 -4.71
C HIS A 869 12.82 -41.80 -6.21
N ASN A 870 13.38 -42.86 -6.79
CA ASN A 870 13.27 -43.14 -8.22
C ASN A 870 11.86 -43.56 -8.61
N ARG A 871 11.24 -44.44 -7.83
CA ARG A 871 9.89 -44.92 -8.08
C ARG A 871 8.84 -43.82 -8.01
N SER A 872 8.95 -42.95 -7.00
CA SER A 872 8.00 -41.85 -6.81
C SER A 872 8.01 -40.83 -7.95
N ALA A 873 8.98 -40.86 -8.87
CA ALA A 873 8.96 -40.04 -10.08
C ALA A 873 7.72 -40.27 -10.95
N SER A 874 7.19 -41.50 -11.02
CA SER A 874 6.05 -41.84 -11.88
C SER A 874 4.89 -42.52 -11.14
N GLU A 875 5.15 -43.11 -9.97
CA GLU A 875 4.15 -43.85 -9.17
C GLU A 875 3.68 -43.05 -7.95
N CYS A 876 2.37 -43.07 -7.70
CA CYS A 876 1.81 -42.52 -6.46
C CYS A 876 2.06 -43.47 -5.28
N ILE A 877 1.88 -43.01 -4.03
CA ILE A 877 2.11 -43.83 -2.84
C ILE A 877 1.28 -45.13 -2.81
N HIS A 878 0.09 -45.10 -3.43
CA HIS A 878 -0.83 -46.24 -3.53
C HIS A 878 -0.35 -47.34 -4.50
N GLY A 879 0.65 -47.05 -5.35
CA GLY A 879 1.16 -48.00 -6.35
C GLY A 879 0.07 -48.55 -7.27
N ALA A 880 0.14 -49.85 -7.57
CA ALA A 880 -0.82 -50.57 -8.42
C ALA A 880 -2.24 -50.65 -7.83
N SER A 881 -2.41 -50.39 -6.53
CA SER A 881 -3.73 -50.40 -5.86
C SER A 881 -4.49 -49.08 -6.01
N CYS A 882 -3.93 -48.10 -6.72
CA CYS A 882 -4.55 -46.79 -6.89
C CYS A 882 -5.81 -46.86 -7.75
N ARG A 883 -6.92 -46.32 -7.24
CA ARG A 883 -8.21 -46.22 -7.97
C ARG A 883 -8.39 -44.89 -8.73
N LEU A 884 -7.40 -43.99 -8.67
CA LEU A 884 -7.47 -42.65 -9.25
C LEU A 884 -6.61 -42.59 -10.52
N ILE A 885 -7.23 -42.23 -11.65
CA ILE A 885 -6.65 -42.24 -13.01
C ILE A 885 -5.43 -41.30 -13.13
N SER A 886 -5.41 -40.20 -12.38
CA SER A 886 -4.34 -39.18 -12.39
C SER A 886 -3.84 -38.86 -10.97
N CYS A 887 -3.73 -39.89 -10.12
CA CYS A 887 -3.26 -39.72 -8.75
C CYS A 887 -1.85 -39.14 -8.72
N THR A 888 -1.69 -37.97 -8.12
CA THR A 888 -0.36 -37.40 -7.87
C THR A 888 0.12 -37.65 -6.43
N ILE A 889 -0.73 -38.20 -5.54
CA ILE A 889 -0.47 -38.31 -4.10
C ILE A 889 0.84 -39.08 -3.82
N GLY A 890 1.81 -38.43 -3.20
CA GLY A 890 3.13 -39.02 -2.94
C GLY A 890 4.00 -39.22 -4.19
N LYS A 891 3.60 -38.72 -5.36
CA LYS A 891 4.48 -38.58 -6.53
C LYS A 891 5.46 -37.44 -6.31
N ARG A 892 6.68 -37.70 -6.73
CA ARG A 892 7.80 -36.76 -6.76
C ARG A 892 7.66 -35.75 -7.89
N LYS A 893 7.33 -36.23 -9.09
CA LYS A 893 7.14 -35.39 -10.27
C LYS A 893 5.67 -35.20 -10.61
N TYR A 894 5.30 -33.98 -10.94
CA TYR A 894 3.98 -33.65 -11.47
C TYR A 894 4.03 -32.41 -12.36
N GLN A 895 3.06 -32.28 -13.24
CA GLN A 895 2.94 -31.14 -14.15
C GLN A 895 1.94 -30.12 -13.61
N ILE A 896 2.23 -28.85 -13.85
CA ILE A 896 1.30 -27.74 -13.67
C ILE A 896 1.25 -26.89 -14.93
N ASP A 897 0.08 -26.31 -15.20
CA ASP A 897 -0.17 -25.46 -16.36
C ASP A 897 -0.47 -24.04 -15.89
N LEU A 898 0.27 -23.08 -16.43
CA LEU A 898 0.14 -21.66 -16.14
C LEU A 898 -0.26 -20.88 -17.38
N LEU A 899 -1.22 -19.97 -17.20
CA LEU A 899 -1.45 -18.87 -18.14
C LEU A 899 -0.66 -17.66 -17.65
N CYS A 900 0.16 -17.08 -18.50
CA CYS A 900 1.03 -15.93 -18.20
C CYS A 900 0.67 -14.75 -19.10
N GLY A 901 1.00 -13.53 -18.67
CA GLY A 901 0.77 -12.30 -19.44
C GLY A 901 -0.53 -11.56 -19.06
N GLU A 902 -1.23 -11.03 -20.06
CA GLU A 902 -2.35 -10.10 -19.89
C GLU A 902 -3.68 -10.83 -19.59
N ILE A 903 -3.75 -11.54 -18.46
CA ILE A 903 -4.87 -12.45 -18.10
C ILE A 903 -6.09 -11.69 -17.55
N LEU A 904 -5.86 -10.54 -16.92
CA LEU A 904 -6.88 -9.80 -16.15
C LEU A 904 -8.19 -9.51 -16.92
N PRO A 905 -8.15 -9.15 -18.24
CA PRO A 905 -9.35 -8.91 -19.04
C PRO A 905 -10.27 -10.13 -19.19
N ILE A 906 -9.73 -11.35 -19.10
CA ILE A 906 -10.47 -12.60 -19.31
C ILE A 906 -10.65 -13.44 -18.02
N LEU A 907 -10.14 -12.97 -16.89
CA LEU A 907 -10.06 -13.77 -15.66
C LEU A 907 -11.43 -14.25 -15.17
N ASN A 908 -12.46 -13.40 -15.20
CA ASN A 908 -13.80 -13.77 -14.76
C ASN A 908 -14.40 -14.88 -15.65
N GLN A 909 -14.15 -14.84 -16.96
CA GLN A 909 -14.55 -15.92 -17.86
C GLN A 909 -13.83 -17.22 -17.51
N LEU A 910 -12.52 -17.18 -17.23
CA LEU A 910 -11.75 -18.35 -16.80
C LEU A 910 -12.26 -18.93 -15.47
N GLU A 911 -12.55 -18.08 -14.48
CA GLU A 911 -13.14 -18.48 -13.19
C GLU A 911 -14.49 -19.18 -13.37
N ASN A 912 -15.37 -18.62 -14.21
CA ASN A 912 -16.67 -19.22 -14.49
C ASN A 912 -16.53 -20.60 -15.17
N LEU A 913 -15.53 -20.79 -16.04
CA LEU A 913 -15.27 -22.08 -16.66
C LEU A 913 -14.82 -23.13 -15.66
N VAL A 914 -13.91 -22.76 -14.76
CA VAL A 914 -13.44 -23.64 -13.68
C VAL A 914 -14.60 -23.98 -12.72
N ALA A 915 -15.45 -23.00 -12.39
CA ALA A 915 -16.62 -23.24 -11.54
C ALA A 915 -17.62 -24.22 -12.18
N GLN A 916 -17.88 -24.07 -13.49
CA GLN A 916 -18.74 -24.99 -14.27
C GLN A 916 -18.17 -26.42 -14.33
N ALA A 917 -16.84 -26.56 -14.35
CA ALA A 917 -16.14 -27.84 -14.38
C ALA A 917 -15.80 -28.40 -12.98
N SER A 918 -16.24 -27.77 -11.89
CA SER A 918 -15.80 -28.10 -10.52
C SER A 918 -16.00 -29.57 -10.10
N SER A 919 -16.99 -30.26 -10.67
CA SER A 919 -17.28 -31.68 -10.40
C SER A 919 -16.21 -32.63 -10.92
N ILE A 920 -15.52 -32.29 -12.01
CA ILE A 920 -14.49 -33.13 -12.66
C ILE A 920 -13.06 -32.71 -12.30
N LEU A 921 -12.89 -31.58 -11.60
CA LEU A 921 -11.59 -31.03 -11.21
C LEU A 921 -11.13 -31.53 -9.83
N SER A 922 -9.82 -31.70 -9.67
CA SER A 922 -9.21 -31.94 -8.37
C SER A 922 -9.40 -30.73 -7.45
N ARG A 923 -9.24 -30.92 -6.13
CA ARG A 923 -9.41 -29.83 -5.16
C ARG A 923 -8.54 -28.60 -5.47
N ALA A 924 -7.31 -28.83 -5.95
CA ALA A 924 -6.37 -27.76 -6.31
C ALA A 924 -6.76 -27.02 -7.61
N GLU A 925 -7.47 -27.68 -8.52
CA GLU A 925 -7.87 -27.12 -9.82
C GLU A 925 -9.22 -26.40 -9.78
N ARG A 926 -10.04 -26.61 -8.74
CA ARG A 926 -11.35 -25.97 -8.57
C ARG A 926 -11.29 -24.46 -8.33
N THR A 927 -10.10 -23.92 -8.13
CA THR A 927 -9.90 -22.48 -7.93
C THR A 927 -8.82 -21.98 -8.87
N VAL A 928 -9.12 -20.92 -9.59
CA VAL A 928 -8.15 -20.16 -10.38
C VAL A 928 -7.26 -19.41 -9.39
N ARG A 929 -5.98 -19.76 -9.33
CA ARG A 929 -5.02 -19.18 -8.37
C ARG A 929 -3.85 -18.55 -9.12
N ALA A 930 -3.46 -17.36 -8.67
CA ALA A 930 -2.24 -16.74 -9.11
C ALA A 930 -1.05 -17.45 -8.45
N VAL A 931 -0.07 -17.85 -9.25
CA VAL A 931 1.07 -18.67 -8.87
C VAL A 931 2.35 -17.93 -9.24
N LYS A 932 3.34 -18.01 -8.35
CA LYS A 932 4.71 -17.57 -8.59
C LYS A 932 5.65 -18.77 -8.49
N VAL A 933 6.56 -18.85 -9.44
CA VAL A 933 7.51 -19.96 -9.57
C VAL A 933 8.90 -19.39 -9.84
N GLN A 934 9.93 -19.98 -9.24
CA GLN A 934 11.31 -19.74 -9.63
C GLN A 934 11.87 -21.01 -10.28
N LEU A 935 12.30 -20.89 -11.52
CA LEU A 935 12.92 -21.98 -12.27
C LEU A 935 14.33 -22.27 -11.75
N GLU A 936 14.88 -23.44 -12.11
CA GLU A 936 16.29 -23.78 -11.87
C GLU A 936 17.28 -22.76 -12.47
N SER A 937 16.90 -22.12 -13.58
CA SER A 937 17.68 -21.04 -14.20
C SER A 937 17.77 -19.77 -13.35
N GLY A 938 16.97 -19.66 -12.28
CA GLY A 938 16.77 -18.45 -11.49
C GLY A 938 15.72 -17.50 -12.06
N GLU A 939 15.18 -17.79 -13.25
CA GLU A 939 14.08 -17.02 -13.85
C GLU A 939 12.79 -17.19 -13.03
N ARG A 940 12.01 -16.12 -12.90
CA ARG A 940 10.75 -16.12 -12.15
C ARG A 940 9.57 -16.03 -13.12
N ILE A 941 8.67 -17.00 -13.04
CA ILE A 941 7.43 -17.05 -13.81
C ILE A 941 6.27 -16.74 -12.88
N ILE A 942 5.38 -15.86 -13.35
CA ILE A 942 4.13 -15.55 -12.65
C ILE A 942 2.98 -15.71 -13.62
N GLY A 943 2.00 -16.47 -13.21
CA GLY A 943 0.83 -16.77 -14.01
C GLY A 943 -0.34 -17.21 -13.15
N VAL A 944 -1.41 -17.61 -13.82
CA VAL A 944 -2.60 -18.17 -13.20
C VAL A 944 -2.64 -19.65 -13.53
N ARG A 945 -2.75 -20.49 -12.50
CA ARG A 945 -2.93 -21.92 -12.67
C ARG A 945 -4.26 -22.20 -13.35
N PHE A 946 -4.22 -22.88 -14.47
CA PHE A 946 -5.42 -23.17 -15.26
C PHE A 946 -5.36 -24.60 -15.83
N PRO A 947 -6.41 -25.44 -15.68
CA PRO A 947 -6.36 -26.82 -16.15
C PRO A 947 -6.21 -26.90 -17.67
N ALA A 948 -5.19 -27.61 -18.17
CA ALA A 948 -4.90 -27.71 -19.61
C ALA A 948 -6.10 -28.19 -20.45
N HIS A 949 -6.87 -29.15 -19.93
CA HIS A 949 -8.04 -29.69 -20.63
C HIS A 949 -9.17 -28.66 -20.85
N LEU A 950 -9.19 -27.56 -20.09
CA LEU A 950 -10.15 -26.47 -20.27
C LEU A 950 -9.67 -25.42 -21.28
N LEU A 951 -8.41 -25.43 -21.72
CA LEU A 951 -7.85 -24.40 -22.63
C LEU A 951 -8.58 -24.35 -23.97
N ARG A 952 -8.94 -25.52 -24.52
CA ARG A 952 -9.71 -25.61 -25.76
C ARG A 952 -11.10 -24.99 -25.61
N THR A 953 -11.83 -25.41 -24.58
CA THR A 953 -13.16 -24.88 -24.23
C THR A 953 -13.11 -23.36 -23.96
N ALA A 954 -12.06 -22.89 -23.30
CA ALA A 954 -11.85 -21.46 -23.08
C ALA A 954 -11.66 -20.71 -24.40
N SER A 955 -10.89 -21.27 -25.33
CA SER A 955 -10.64 -20.65 -26.65
C SER A 955 -11.92 -20.51 -27.46
N GLU A 956 -12.79 -21.53 -27.44
CA GLU A 956 -14.08 -21.55 -28.13
C GLU A 956 -15.13 -20.62 -27.50
N LYS A 957 -15.19 -20.54 -26.16
CA LYS A 957 -16.17 -19.68 -25.46
C LYS A 957 -15.77 -18.21 -25.43
N LEU A 958 -14.47 -17.90 -25.41
CA LEU A 958 -13.99 -16.53 -25.45
C LEU A 958 -14.21 -15.90 -26.83
N THR A 959 -14.11 -16.68 -27.92
CA THR A 959 -14.45 -16.23 -29.29
C THR A 959 -15.91 -15.84 -29.45
N TYR A 960 -16.83 -16.61 -28.86
CA TYR A 960 -18.27 -16.41 -29.04
C TYR A 960 -18.82 -15.17 -28.31
N ASN A 961 -18.19 -14.74 -27.21
CA ASN A 961 -18.58 -13.54 -26.45
C ASN A 961 -17.91 -12.24 -26.95
N GLY A 962 -17.15 -12.31 -28.04
CA GLY A 962 -16.45 -11.17 -28.65
C GLY A 962 -17.35 -10.11 -29.31
N ALA A 963 -18.66 -10.33 -29.41
CA ALA A 963 -19.61 -9.38 -30.02
C ALA A 963 -19.78 -8.04 -29.25
N GLY A 964 -19.02 -7.80 -28.18
CA GLY A 964 -19.08 -6.57 -27.37
C GLY A 964 -17.81 -5.73 -27.35
N LEU A 965 -16.75 -6.11 -28.07
CA LEU A 965 -15.50 -5.34 -28.17
C LEU A 965 -15.09 -5.33 -29.64
N GLN A 966 -15.72 -4.45 -30.42
CA GLN A 966 -15.31 -4.19 -31.81
C GLN A 966 -13.86 -3.72 -31.84
N GLU A 967 -13.18 -4.08 -32.93
CA GLU A 967 -11.81 -3.67 -33.26
C GLU A 967 -11.57 -2.19 -32.95
N GLU A 968 -10.75 -1.89 -31.94
CA GLU A 968 -10.24 -0.55 -31.73
C GLU A 968 -8.73 -0.52 -31.78
N THR A 969 -8.27 -0.24 -33.01
CA THR A 969 -7.10 0.55 -33.32
C THR A 969 -6.88 1.64 -32.26
N VAL A 970 -5.86 1.53 -31.42
CA VAL A 970 -5.28 2.72 -30.77
C VAL A 970 -4.94 3.67 -31.91
N MET A 971 -5.74 4.74 -32.08
CA MET A 971 -5.56 5.66 -33.19
C MET A 971 -4.12 6.15 -33.19
N THR A 972 -3.37 5.75 -34.22
CA THR A 972 -1.98 6.12 -34.39
C THR A 972 -1.92 7.64 -34.53
N VAL A 973 -0.94 8.23 -33.85
CA VAL A 973 -0.75 9.67 -33.71
C VAL A 973 -0.82 10.37 -35.07
N LYS A 974 -1.64 11.43 -35.22
CA LYS A 974 -1.63 12.28 -36.42
C LYS A 974 -0.18 12.70 -36.75
N ASP A 975 0.28 12.51 -37.98
CA ASP A 975 1.67 12.80 -38.41
C ASP A 975 2.19 14.20 -38.02
N ALA A 976 1.29 15.20 -37.97
CA ALA A 976 1.64 16.56 -37.54
C ALA A 976 2.03 16.67 -36.04
N LEU A 977 1.49 15.81 -35.17
CA LEU A 977 1.79 15.76 -33.73
C LEU A 977 3.11 15.02 -33.44
N LEU A 978 3.43 13.99 -34.24
CA LEU A 978 4.72 13.31 -34.20
C LEU A 978 5.87 14.29 -34.49
N LYS A 979 5.70 15.18 -35.47
CA LYS A 979 6.73 16.18 -35.79
C LYS A 979 7.19 16.99 -34.58
N LYS A 980 6.29 17.46 -33.71
CA LYS A 980 6.62 18.23 -32.48
C LYS A 980 7.25 17.37 -31.37
N ALA A 981 6.78 16.13 -31.22
CA ALA A 981 7.27 15.21 -30.20
C ALA A 981 8.68 14.66 -30.52
N PHE A 982 9.03 14.56 -31.79
CA PHE A 982 10.34 14.12 -32.30
C PHE A 982 11.18 15.29 -32.84
N MET A 983 10.85 16.55 -32.49
CA MET A 983 11.76 17.66 -32.79
C MET A 983 13.01 17.54 -31.92
N LYS A 984 14.17 17.70 -32.56
CA LYS A 984 15.44 17.83 -31.86
C LYS A 984 15.33 18.97 -30.83
N PRO A 985 15.62 18.73 -29.54
CA PRO A 985 15.53 19.78 -28.53
C PRO A 985 16.57 20.89 -28.84
N PRO A 986 16.20 22.18 -28.69
CA PRO A 986 17.12 23.29 -28.86
C PRO A 986 18.23 23.22 -27.81
N SER A 987 19.44 23.70 -28.14
CA SER A 987 20.53 23.72 -27.16
C SER A 987 20.27 24.78 -26.09
N ILE A 988 20.77 24.58 -24.86
CA ILE A 988 20.65 25.58 -23.80
C ILE A 988 21.27 26.93 -24.22
N LYS A 989 22.32 26.90 -25.06
CA LYS A 989 22.94 28.11 -25.64
C LYS A 989 21.99 28.90 -26.54
N ASP A 990 21.03 28.25 -27.21
CA ASP A 990 20.03 28.93 -28.02
C ASP A 990 18.98 29.64 -27.17
N TYR A 991 18.78 29.17 -25.93
CA TYR A 991 17.85 29.76 -24.96
C TYR A 991 18.43 30.98 -24.22
N PHE A 992 19.77 31.05 -24.07
CA PHE A 992 20.49 32.16 -23.41
C PHE A 992 21.07 33.20 -24.38
N LYS A 993 20.84 33.09 -25.70
CA LYS A 993 21.12 34.20 -26.62
C LYS A 993 20.14 35.34 -26.31
N SER A 994 20.64 36.33 -25.58
CA SER A 994 19.92 37.59 -25.36
C SER A 994 19.36 38.12 -26.68
N ASN A 995 18.10 38.59 -26.65
CA ASN A 995 17.48 39.41 -27.69
C ASN A 995 18.26 40.73 -27.82
N SER A 996 19.43 40.69 -28.45
CA SER A 996 20.18 41.87 -28.86
C SER A 996 19.65 42.33 -30.21
N LYS A 997 18.80 43.37 -30.13
CA LYS A 997 18.43 44.35 -31.16
C LYS A 997 18.98 44.10 -32.57
N LYS A 998 18.12 43.70 -33.50
CA LYS A 998 18.34 44.00 -34.93
C LYS A 998 17.97 45.46 -35.20
N ARG A 999 18.99 46.32 -35.29
CA ARG A 999 18.91 47.63 -35.97
C ARG A 999 18.87 47.40 -37.48
N ARG A 1000 18.05 48.22 -38.16
CA ARG A 1000 17.97 48.33 -39.62
C ARG A 1000 19.33 48.74 -40.20
N SER A 1001 19.70 48.13 -41.31
CA SER A 1001 20.46 48.79 -42.38
C SER A 1001 19.76 48.48 -43.69
N THR A 1002 19.44 49.56 -44.39
CA THR A 1002 18.99 49.65 -45.77
C THR A 1002 20.06 49.09 -46.69
N ASP A 1003 19.68 48.26 -47.66
CA ASP A 1003 20.12 48.45 -49.04
C ASP A 1003 19.25 47.69 -50.06
N THR A 1004 19.08 48.40 -51.16
CA THR A 1004 18.42 48.21 -52.46
C THR A 1004 18.24 46.81 -53.06
N GLN A 1005 17.03 46.62 -53.62
CA GLN A 1005 16.49 45.81 -54.76
C GLN A 1005 17.45 45.12 -55.77
N PRO A 1006 16.96 44.18 -56.66
CA PRO A 1006 15.57 43.91 -57.02
C PRO A 1006 15.09 42.44 -57.02
N SER A 1007 13.76 42.36 -57.09
CA SER A 1007 12.84 41.23 -57.21
C SER A 1007 12.88 40.49 -58.56
N VAL A 1008 12.73 39.16 -58.51
CA VAL A 1008 12.21 38.37 -59.63
C VAL A 1008 10.91 37.67 -59.18
N ASP A 1009 9.82 38.06 -59.83
CA ASP A 1009 8.49 37.49 -59.74
C ASP A 1009 8.45 36.03 -60.24
N LYS A 1010 7.80 35.14 -59.47
CA LYS A 1010 7.04 34.01 -60.01
C LYS A 1010 5.74 33.85 -59.23
N LYS A 1011 4.66 34.43 -59.76
CA LYS A 1011 3.27 34.15 -59.37
C LYS A 1011 2.90 32.72 -59.76
N GLN A 1012 2.53 31.88 -58.79
CA GLN A 1012 1.74 30.67 -59.07
C GLN A 1012 0.25 31.03 -59.03
N LYS A 1013 -0.44 30.80 -60.15
CA LYS A 1013 -1.90 30.94 -60.30
C LYS A 1013 -2.62 29.88 -59.47
N LYS A 1014 -3.69 30.27 -58.75
CA LYS A 1014 -4.64 29.33 -58.12
C LYS A 1014 -5.64 28.86 -59.18
N LEU A 1015 -5.82 27.54 -59.28
CA LEU A 1015 -6.86 26.89 -60.08
C LEU A 1015 -7.91 26.34 -59.10
N SER A 1016 -9.19 26.60 -59.35
CA SER A 1016 -10.29 25.98 -58.61
C SER A 1016 -10.78 24.71 -59.33
N LYS A 1017 -11.37 23.75 -58.62
CA LYS A 1017 -11.82 22.47 -59.19
C LYS A 1017 -13.33 22.32 -59.10
N CYS A 1018 -13.96 21.79 -60.16
CA CYS A 1018 -15.38 21.45 -60.13
C CYS A 1018 -15.63 20.29 -59.14
N PRO A 1019 -16.58 20.40 -58.20
CA PRO A 1019 -16.79 19.40 -57.16
C PRO A 1019 -17.41 18.09 -57.66
N VAL A 1020 -17.95 18.05 -58.89
CA VAL A 1020 -18.59 16.85 -59.46
C VAL A 1020 -17.60 16.01 -60.27
N CYS A 1021 -16.86 16.61 -61.21
CA CYS A 1021 -15.93 15.89 -62.10
C CYS A 1021 -14.44 16.14 -61.80
N ASN A 1022 -14.11 17.02 -60.84
CA ASN A 1022 -12.76 17.33 -60.37
C ASN A 1022 -11.79 17.94 -61.41
N VAL A 1023 -12.32 18.42 -62.55
CA VAL A 1023 -11.56 19.18 -63.56
C VAL A 1023 -11.23 20.59 -63.03
N SER A 1024 -10.04 21.10 -63.35
CA SER A 1024 -9.49 22.35 -62.80
C SER A 1024 -9.68 23.52 -63.78
N PHE A 1025 -10.16 24.67 -63.31
CA PHE A 1025 -10.40 25.87 -64.11
C PHE A 1025 -9.61 27.07 -63.59
N ASP A 1026 -9.19 27.96 -64.52
CA ASP A 1026 -8.46 29.19 -64.20
C ASP A 1026 -9.42 30.26 -63.70
N ASP A 1027 -9.29 30.63 -62.43
CA ASP A 1027 -10.13 31.63 -61.73
C ASP A 1027 -10.06 33.04 -62.34
N SER A 1028 -9.16 33.27 -63.31
CA SER A 1028 -9.05 34.55 -64.03
C SER A 1028 -10.08 34.73 -65.15
N VAL A 1029 -10.88 33.71 -65.48
CA VAL A 1029 -12.00 33.81 -66.42
C VAL A 1029 -13.30 34.06 -65.64
N LYS A 1030 -13.99 35.19 -65.88
CA LYS A 1030 -15.30 35.46 -65.28
C LYS A 1030 -16.37 34.57 -65.92
N TRP A 1031 -16.71 33.48 -65.25
CA TRP A 1031 -17.87 32.65 -65.60
C TRP A 1031 -19.15 33.41 -65.25
N THR A 1032 -20.07 33.55 -66.21
CA THR A 1032 -21.43 34.02 -65.92
C THR A 1032 -22.22 32.88 -65.29
N THR A 1033 -23.16 33.20 -64.41
CA THR A 1033 -23.96 32.20 -63.68
C THR A 1033 -24.66 31.20 -64.61
N GLN A 1034 -25.04 31.64 -65.81
CA GLN A 1034 -25.59 30.78 -66.86
C GLN A 1034 -24.58 29.73 -67.35
N SER A 1035 -23.33 30.14 -67.66
CA SER A 1035 -22.29 29.23 -68.18
C SER A 1035 -21.82 28.18 -67.17
N MET A 1036 -21.90 28.49 -65.87
CA MET A 1036 -21.50 27.57 -64.81
C MET A 1036 -22.61 26.54 -64.53
N ASN A 1037 -23.88 26.95 -64.66
CA ASN A 1037 -25.03 26.04 -64.57
C ASN A 1037 -25.08 25.09 -65.79
N ASP A 1038 -24.85 25.58 -67.02
CA ASP A 1038 -24.80 24.73 -68.22
C ASP A 1038 -23.66 23.69 -68.17
N HIS A 1039 -22.53 24.01 -67.53
CA HIS A 1039 -21.43 23.06 -67.30
C HIS A 1039 -21.75 22.03 -66.22
N MET A 1040 -22.48 22.41 -65.16
CA MET A 1040 -22.91 21.47 -64.12
C MET A 1040 -24.04 20.56 -64.59
N ASP A 1041 -25.00 21.05 -65.37
CA ASP A 1041 -26.10 20.24 -65.90
C ASP A 1041 -25.61 19.20 -66.93
N ASN A 1042 -24.57 19.51 -67.70
CA ASN A 1042 -23.89 18.54 -68.57
C ASN A 1042 -22.93 17.57 -67.85
N CYS A 1043 -22.64 17.79 -66.57
CA CYS A 1043 -21.84 16.87 -65.75
C CYS A 1043 -22.71 15.86 -64.95
N VAL A 1044 -24.04 16.02 -64.97
CA VAL A 1044 -25.00 15.16 -64.24
C VAL A 1044 -25.80 14.23 -65.18
N LEU A 1045 -25.73 14.43 -66.50
CA LEU A 1045 -26.01 13.42 -67.53
C LEU A 1045 -24.75 12.59 -67.81
#